data_AF-H1D379-F1
#
_entry.id   AF-H1D379-F1
#
_cell.length_a   1.000
_cell.length_b   1.000
_cell.length_c   1.000
_cell.angle_alpha   90.00
_cell.angle_beta   90.00
_cell.angle_gamma   90.00
#
_symmetry.space_group_name_H-M   'P 1'
#
loop_
_entity.id
_entity.type
_entity.pdbx_description
1 polymer ?
#
loop_
_entity_poly.entity_id
_entity_poly.type
_entity_poly.pdbx_seq_one_letter_code
_entity_poly.pdbx_strand_id
1 'polypeptide(L)'
;MTPLKLTMRAFGPYAGETVIDFDKLDGRHLFLICGPTGAGKTTILDAMCYALYGKTSGDRTGSHMRSDYASTAQKTEVIFDFRIGDKTYRATRSPEQTIDKKRGKGQTRAAMQASLSELEEGREVRTIRTGVEEAAGKLIGLNASQFCQVILLPQGDFRKLLVAKADEREAILKQLFKTQRFSDFQNELRLSLNDLLKRKAAEDTELSATLSMASVSGEEELRKEMEQTASFLQEMGKKREEEEKTYARFQKDYQKAAVLSTHFETLARAEAQLKDLLGREEEMKKAEESIKYIRSARELAPYFENLEKISKDGILVRKEMDRCQTARDEAAKEKEKLAEKSKELEDRKAEVEKARQKSAEMVQWMPKAKAYGATLREVNRLTEKVMEAQAELQKLNDKAEADKKIKEKAEAEAENLRRDYIFGQAAILASQLKEGEPCPVCGSIHHPRPAVSDKKLPTEEEVKKAQEKAAKAAETWSDSTQLAQQYQVSAYVSAISEQGYAQAKMRTLEDVPEAFRKPIDLRNAIHRLHESIQLWEKETEDTAKTRETASSAYAAADAGYKAASAQRQKLAKDYGEWKKALEEKSKEAGFESLAACRSWYEKRDLENTLTQNLETYRRLRQGAEKVAADEKDFLKDSQKPDMAHLGQEDQEHQNAIHRMVKMISDGENRKKLLEDTAAKVKDIAERHEKTLQDASLVSGLYNLTRGEKSRITLERYVLGALLDEVTRAANLRLLDMSHHRYSLHRMAGDSTDGRGGLTLEVSDSYTGRSRPANTLSGGETFLASLSLALGLADVVQAKQGGVRLDTMFIDEGFGTLDPEALNSAMNTLIDLQNTGRLVGIISHVPELEERIDARLKVTPAEKGSKAEFEILE
;
A
#
# COMPACT_ATOMS: atom_id res chain seq x y z
N MET A 1 5.11 14.07 -35.82
CA MET A 1 4.30 15.20 -35.32
C MET A 1 4.61 16.31 -36.27
N THR A 2 3.59 16.76 -36.98
CA THR A 2 3.68 17.78 -38.04
C THR A 2 2.65 18.86 -37.74
N PRO A 3 3.02 20.14 -37.62
CA PRO A 3 2.07 21.23 -37.47
C PRO A 3 1.27 21.39 -38.78
N LEU A 4 -0.03 21.59 -38.65
CA LEU A 4 -0.92 21.86 -39.78
C LEU A 4 -1.36 23.32 -39.75
N LYS A 5 -1.82 23.78 -38.58
CA LYS A 5 -2.33 25.14 -38.43
C LYS A 5 -2.12 25.65 -37.02
N LEU A 6 -1.59 26.87 -36.91
CA LEU A 6 -1.46 27.57 -35.64
C LEU A 6 -2.24 28.88 -35.72
N THR A 7 -3.26 29.01 -34.87
CA THR A 7 -4.02 30.25 -34.70
C THR A 7 -3.66 30.86 -33.37
N MET A 8 -3.12 32.08 -33.40
CA MET A 8 -2.82 32.88 -32.23
C MET A 8 -3.75 34.09 -32.21
N ARG A 9 -4.41 34.31 -31.08
CA ARG A 9 -5.24 35.49 -30.83
C ARG A 9 -4.75 36.14 -29.57
N ALA A 10 -4.49 37.44 -29.61
CA ALA A 10 -4.13 38.24 -28.45
C ALA A 10 -3.02 37.60 -27.60
N PHE A 11 -1.99 37.06 -28.25
CA PHE A 11 -0.93 36.24 -27.65
C PHE A 11 0.46 36.82 -27.98
N GLY A 12 1.21 37.22 -26.94
CA GLY A 12 2.51 37.86 -27.06
C GLY A 12 2.45 39.18 -27.84
N PRO A 13 3.30 39.39 -28.86
CA PRO A 13 3.20 40.58 -29.70
C PRO A 13 2.04 40.50 -30.71
N TYR A 14 1.37 39.37 -30.89
CA TYR A 14 0.26 39.21 -31.82
C TYR A 14 -1.06 39.65 -31.20
N ALA A 15 -1.42 40.93 -31.38
CA ALA A 15 -2.63 41.51 -30.82
C ALA A 15 -3.91 40.98 -31.48
N GLY A 16 -3.90 40.89 -32.82
CA GLY A 16 -5.02 40.41 -33.64
C GLY A 16 -5.08 38.89 -33.76
N GLU A 17 -5.99 38.39 -34.58
CA GLU A 17 -5.98 36.99 -35.02
C GLU A 17 -4.89 36.82 -36.07
N THR A 18 -3.91 35.96 -35.77
CA THR A 18 -2.85 35.56 -36.69
C THR A 18 -2.99 34.07 -36.94
N VAL A 19 -3.25 33.70 -38.19
CA VAL A 19 -3.39 32.31 -38.62
C VAL A 19 -2.17 31.94 -39.47
N ILE A 20 -1.35 31.05 -38.93
CA ILE A 20 -0.21 30.45 -39.61
C ILE A 20 -0.68 29.10 -40.13
N ASP A 21 -0.85 29.01 -41.44
CA ASP A 21 -1.34 27.84 -42.14
C ASP A 21 -0.15 27.14 -42.81
N PHE A 22 0.30 26.02 -42.24
CA PHE A 22 1.48 25.30 -42.72
C PHE A 22 1.21 24.55 -44.03
N ASP A 23 -0.04 24.32 -44.39
CA ASP A 23 -0.40 23.75 -45.70
C ASP A 23 -0.02 24.69 -46.85
N LYS A 24 0.12 25.99 -46.60
CA LYS A 24 0.59 26.95 -47.60
C LYS A 24 2.01 26.68 -48.09
N LEU A 25 2.84 25.96 -47.34
CA LEU A 25 4.21 25.62 -47.73
C LEU A 25 4.27 24.77 -49.02
N ASP A 26 3.15 24.19 -49.46
CA ASP A 26 3.01 23.48 -50.73
C ASP A 26 4.07 22.39 -50.93
N GLY A 27 4.20 21.53 -49.92
CA GLY A 27 5.18 20.42 -49.94
C GLY A 27 6.63 20.82 -49.61
N ARG A 28 6.94 22.12 -49.45
CA ARG A 28 8.25 22.56 -48.95
C ARG A 28 8.37 22.20 -47.46
N HIS A 29 9.46 21.52 -47.08
CA HIS A 29 9.71 21.15 -45.68
C HIS A 29 10.79 22.02 -45.02
N LEU A 30 11.24 23.11 -45.66
CA LEU A 30 12.16 24.09 -45.08
C LEU A 30 11.55 25.48 -45.24
N PHE A 31 11.49 26.26 -44.16
CA PHE A 31 11.02 27.65 -44.20
C PHE A 31 11.74 28.55 -43.20
N LEU A 32 11.78 29.84 -43.50
CA LEU A 32 12.46 30.85 -42.70
C LEU A 32 11.46 31.74 -41.97
N ILE A 33 11.55 31.85 -40.66
CA ILE A 33 10.84 32.84 -39.85
C ILE A 33 11.73 34.09 -39.75
N CYS A 34 11.47 35.09 -40.59
CA CYS A 34 12.26 36.33 -40.67
C CYS A 34 11.49 37.54 -40.11
N GLY A 35 12.22 38.59 -39.73
CA GLY A 35 11.68 39.81 -39.13
C GLY A 35 12.65 40.44 -38.12
N PRO A 36 12.48 41.72 -37.76
CA PRO A 36 13.41 42.41 -36.87
C PRO A 36 13.47 41.76 -35.47
N THR A 37 14.56 42.00 -34.76
CA THR A 37 14.74 41.50 -33.38
C THR A 37 13.63 42.02 -32.48
N GLY A 38 13.05 41.15 -31.66
CA GLY A 38 11.90 41.50 -30.81
C GLY A 38 10.53 41.50 -31.51
N ALA A 39 10.44 41.22 -32.81
CA ALA A 39 9.16 41.20 -33.54
C ALA A 39 8.21 40.06 -33.15
N GLY A 40 8.63 39.08 -32.34
CA GLY A 40 7.76 37.98 -31.90
C GLY A 40 7.95 36.64 -32.60
N LYS A 41 9.11 36.41 -33.23
CA LYS A 41 9.43 35.15 -33.93
C LYS A 41 9.35 33.94 -32.99
N THR A 42 10.05 33.99 -31.86
CA THR A 42 10.02 32.94 -30.82
C THR A 42 8.63 32.74 -30.20
N THR A 43 7.78 33.77 -30.19
CA THR A 43 6.43 33.69 -29.63
C THR A 43 5.51 32.75 -30.43
N ILE A 44 5.79 32.52 -31.71
CA ILE A 44 5.10 31.52 -32.54
C ILE A 44 5.28 30.12 -31.94
N LEU A 45 6.48 29.84 -31.43
CA LEU A 45 6.85 28.55 -30.87
C LEU A 45 6.36 28.40 -29.43
N ASP A 46 6.43 29.49 -28.66
CA ASP A 46 5.78 29.59 -27.35
C ASP A 46 4.29 29.25 -27.45
N ALA A 47 3.62 29.68 -28.52
CA ALA A 47 2.22 29.39 -28.75
C ALA A 47 1.97 27.88 -28.93
N MET A 48 2.80 27.17 -29.70
CA MET A 48 2.68 25.71 -29.87
C MET A 48 2.90 24.96 -28.55
N CYS A 49 3.98 25.26 -27.82
CA CYS A 49 4.30 24.63 -26.54
C CYS A 49 3.20 24.96 -25.50
N TYR A 50 2.67 26.20 -25.53
CA TYR A 50 1.57 26.62 -24.69
C TYR A 50 0.28 25.87 -25.00
N ALA A 51 -0.10 25.72 -26.27
CA ALA A 51 -1.31 25.01 -26.66
C ALA A 51 -1.33 23.57 -26.12
N LEU A 52 -0.18 22.89 -26.14
CA LEU A 52 -0.04 21.49 -25.73
C LEU A 52 0.10 21.31 -24.21
N TYR A 53 0.94 22.13 -23.56
CA TYR A 53 1.37 21.87 -22.18
C TYR A 53 1.10 23.01 -21.20
N GLY A 54 0.57 24.15 -21.67
CA GLY A 54 0.33 25.32 -20.82
C GLY A 54 1.57 26.08 -20.37
N LYS A 55 2.75 25.69 -20.87
CA LYS A 55 4.05 26.32 -20.59
C LYS A 55 4.64 26.85 -21.89
N THR A 56 5.53 27.83 -21.80
CA THR A 56 6.26 28.36 -22.96
C THR A 56 7.70 27.85 -22.95
N SER A 57 8.53 28.23 -23.95
CA SER A 57 9.91 27.73 -24.04
C SER A 57 10.90 28.43 -23.10
N GLY A 58 10.44 29.36 -22.25
CA GLY A 58 11.26 30.04 -21.22
C GLY A 58 10.57 30.08 -19.85
N ASP A 59 11.10 30.86 -18.91
CA ASP A 59 10.57 30.97 -17.53
C ASP A 59 9.20 31.69 -17.43
N ARG A 60 8.58 32.04 -18.56
CA ARG A 60 7.28 32.71 -18.61
C ARG A 60 6.16 31.68 -18.53
N THR A 61 5.18 31.90 -17.66
CA THR A 61 3.96 31.10 -17.68
C THR A 61 3.01 31.66 -18.73
N GLY A 62 2.30 30.79 -19.47
CA GLY A 62 1.43 31.24 -20.55
C GLY A 62 0.22 32.10 -20.11
N SER A 63 -0.01 32.24 -18.81
CA SER A 63 -0.91 33.26 -18.22
C SER A 63 -0.43 34.70 -18.45
N HIS A 64 0.88 34.92 -18.58
CA HIS A 64 1.49 36.23 -18.82
C HIS A 64 1.74 36.52 -20.31
N MET A 65 1.26 35.65 -21.20
CA MET A 65 1.45 35.77 -22.65
C MET A 65 0.28 36.47 -23.36
N ARG A 66 -0.63 37.13 -22.63
CA ARG A 66 -1.64 37.98 -23.30
C ARG A 66 -0.94 39.21 -23.89
N SER A 67 -1.32 39.60 -25.10
CA SER A 67 -0.78 40.79 -25.76
C SER A 67 -1.24 42.08 -25.09
N ASP A 68 -0.29 42.98 -24.79
CA ASP A 68 -0.59 44.32 -24.25
C ASP A 68 -1.31 45.22 -25.27
N TYR A 69 -1.18 44.91 -26.55
CA TYR A 69 -1.83 45.63 -27.66
C TYR A 69 -3.21 45.07 -28.00
N ALA A 70 -3.60 43.93 -27.43
CA ALA A 70 -4.89 43.31 -27.72
C ALA A 70 -6.01 43.99 -26.93
N SER A 71 -7.06 44.38 -27.65
CA SER A 71 -8.29 44.80 -27.00
C SER A 71 -8.86 43.67 -26.15
N THR A 72 -9.52 44.05 -25.07
CA THR A 72 -10.24 43.11 -24.20
C THR A 72 -11.36 42.41 -24.95
N ALA A 73 -11.84 42.98 -26.06
CA ALA A 73 -12.76 42.32 -26.99
C ALA A 73 -12.26 40.97 -27.52
N GLN A 74 -10.95 40.85 -27.67
CA GLN A 74 -10.35 39.67 -28.25
C GLN A 74 -9.89 38.70 -27.16
N LYS A 75 -10.43 37.48 -27.23
CA LYS A 75 -10.00 36.36 -26.39
C LYS A 75 -8.58 35.93 -26.76
N THR A 76 -7.69 35.90 -25.79
CA THR A 76 -6.39 35.24 -25.86
C THR A 76 -6.60 33.75 -26.01
N GLU A 77 -6.25 33.22 -27.16
CA GLU A 77 -6.50 31.83 -27.48
C GLU A 77 -5.44 31.37 -28.45
N VAL A 78 -4.90 30.18 -28.18
CA VAL A 78 -4.03 29.48 -29.10
C VAL A 78 -4.72 28.19 -29.50
N ILE A 79 -4.91 27.99 -30.80
CA ILE A 79 -5.43 26.77 -31.39
C ILE A 79 -4.31 26.20 -32.24
N PHE A 80 -3.93 24.97 -31.96
CA PHE A 80 -2.86 24.28 -32.64
C PHE A 80 -3.33 22.93 -33.18
N ASP A 81 -3.40 22.85 -34.50
CA ASP A 81 -3.74 21.64 -35.24
C ASP A 81 -2.46 20.98 -35.70
N PHE A 82 -2.34 19.68 -35.43
CA PHE A 82 -1.16 18.89 -35.76
C PHE A 82 -1.50 17.44 -36.08
N ARG A 83 -0.60 16.75 -36.77
CA ARG A 83 -0.74 15.36 -37.17
C ARG A 83 0.32 14.47 -36.50
N ILE A 84 -0.06 13.30 -36.01
CA ILE A 84 0.85 12.25 -35.53
C ILE A 84 0.45 10.93 -36.19
N GLY A 85 1.35 10.35 -36.99
CA GLY A 85 0.98 9.25 -37.89
C GLY A 85 -0.13 9.68 -38.85
N ASP A 86 -1.17 8.86 -38.96
CA ASP A 86 -2.32 9.14 -39.84
C ASP A 86 -3.44 9.95 -39.15
N LYS A 87 -3.24 10.35 -37.88
CA LYS A 87 -4.27 11.00 -37.06
C LYS A 87 -4.01 12.48 -36.88
N THR A 88 -5.07 13.27 -36.99
CA THR A 88 -5.07 14.72 -36.76
C THR A 88 -5.62 15.07 -35.39
N TYR A 89 -5.03 16.05 -34.73
CA TYR A 89 -5.38 16.51 -33.39
C TYR A 89 -5.45 18.02 -33.32
N ARG A 90 -6.30 18.54 -32.44
CA ARG A 90 -6.42 19.97 -32.11
C ARG A 90 -6.18 20.19 -30.62
N ALA A 91 -5.14 20.93 -30.30
CA ALA A 91 -4.89 21.47 -28.97
C ALA A 91 -5.38 22.92 -28.90
N THR A 92 -6.36 23.18 -28.05
CA THR A 92 -6.86 24.54 -27.82
C THR A 92 -6.56 24.94 -26.39
N ARG A 93 -5.92 26.10 -26.21
CA ARG A 93 -5.64 26.62 -24.89
C ARG A 93 -5.89 28.11 -24.81
N SER A 94 -6.48 28.50 -23.70
CA SER A 94 -6.82 29.88 -23.40
C SER A 94 -6.49 30.12 -21.94
N PRO A 95 -5.62 31.11 -21.63
CA PRO A 95 -5.30 31.42 -20.24
C PRO A 95 -6.53 31.96 -19.54
N GLU A 96 -6.46 31.94 -18.22
CA GLU A 96 -7.35 32.79 -17.45
C GLU A 96 -7.08 34.26 -17.82
N GLN A 97 -8.13 34.98 -18.17
CA GLN A 97 -7.99 36.32 -18.75
C GLN A 97 -9.26 37.13 -18.61
N THR A 98 -9.12 38.45 -18.70
CA THR A 98 -10.25 39.37 -18.74
C THR A 98 -10.57 39.74 -20.18
N ILE A 99 -11.78 39.44 -20.64
CA ILE A 99 -12.22 39.63 -22.04
C ILE A 99 -13.61 40.24 -22.13
N ASP A 100 -13.93 40.98 -23.17
CA ASP A 100 -15.30 41.44 -23.40
C ASP A 100 -16.22 40.20 -23.57
N LYS A 101 -17.30 40.10 -22.77
CA LYS A 101 -18.45 39.22 -23.04
C LYS A 101 -18.83 39.19 -24.51
N LYS A 102 -19.46 38.10 -24.87
CA LYS A 102 -20.14 38.01 -26.16
C LYS A 102 -21.43 38.87 -26.24
N ARG A 103 -21.97 39.37 -25.11
CA ARG A 103 -23.21 40.16 -25.02
C ARG A 103 -23.15 41.18 -23.86
N GLY A 104 -23.47 42.45 -24.13
CA GLY A 104 -23.37 43.58 -23.17
C GLY A 104 -22.05 44.36 -23.30
N LYS A 105 -21.86 45.40 -22.47
CA LYS A 105 -20.71 46.31 -22.47
C LYS A 105 -19.75 46.00 -21.29
N GLY A 106 -18.42 45.82 -21.53
CA GLY A 106 -17.17 45.59 -20.70
C GLY A 106 -16.25 44.36 -20.74
N GLN A 107 -15.92 43.68 -19.63
CA GLN A 107 -14.97 42.54 -19.66
C GLN A 107 -15.17 41.57 -18.50
N THR A 108 -15.04 40.26 -18.72
CA THR A 108 -15.27 39.14 -17.83
C THR A 108 -14.02 38.31 -17.67
N ARG A 109 -13.82 37.75 -16.47
CA ARG A 109 -12.80 36.72 -16.26
C ARG A 109 -13.25 35.42 -16.92
N ALA A 110 -12.70 35.13 -18.09
CA ALA A 110 -12.79 33.81 -18.68
C ALA A 110 -11.82 32.88 -17.94
N ALA A 111 -12.33 31.78 -17.39
CA ALA A 111 -11.50 30.75 -16.77
C ALA A 111 -10.55 30.15 -17.81
N MET A 112 -9.40 29.63 -17.34
CA MET A 112 -8.49 28.89 -18.19
C MET A 112 -9.23 27.73 -18.88
N GLN A 113 -9.08 27.62 -20.20
CA GLN A 113 -9.59 26.51 -20.99
C GLN A 113 -8.42 25.76 -21.61
N ALA A 114 -8.48 24.44 -21.53
CA ALA A 114 -7.55 23.57 -22.23
C ALA A 114 -8.35 22.39 -22.79
N SER A 115 -8.10 22.04 -24.05
CA SER A 115 -8.63 20.82 -24.63
C SER A 115 -7.67 20.23 -25.66
N LEU A 116 -7.64 18.90 -25.71
CA LEU A 116 -6.96 18.14 -26.74
C LEU A 116 -7.97 17.20 -27.39
N SER A 117 -8.24 17.39 -28.67
CA SER A 117 -9.26 16.66 -29.44
C SER A 117 -8.62 15.87 -30.59
N GLU A 118 -9.00 14.62 -30.79
CA GLU A 118 -8.80 13.90 -32.06
C GLU A 118 -9.80 14.44 -33.10
N LEU A 119 -9.32 14.69 -34.32
CA LEU A 119 -10.10 15.20 -35.44
C LEU A 119 -10.37 14.08 -36.47
N GLU A 120 -11.63 13.89 -36.84
CA GLU A 120 -12.07 13.05 -37.97
C GLU A 120 -12.88 13.94 -38.93
N GLU A 121 -12.49 13.98 -40.21
CA GLU A 121 -13.10 14.88 -41.23
C GLU A 121 -13.21 16.35 -40.77
N GLY A 122 -12.24 16.82 -39.98
CA GLY A 122 -12.21 18.19 -39.44
C GLY A 122 -13.13 18.44 -38.23
N ARG A 123 -13.80 17.41 -37.70
CA ARG A 123 -14.66 17.49 -36.51
C ARG A 123 -14.00 16.84 -35.30
N GLU A 124 -14.19 17.44 -34.12
CA GLU A 124 -13.68 16.92 -32.85
C GLU A 124 -14.50 15.71 -32.37
N VAL A 125 -13.88 14.53 -32.29
CA VAL A 125 -14.57 13.28 -31.91
C VAL A 125 -14.17 12.75 -30.51
N ARG A 126 -12.94 13.01 -30.05
CA ARG A 126 -12.44 12.56 -28.74
C ARG A 126 -11.70 13.68 -28.00
N THR A 127 -12.45 14.46 -27.22
CA THR A 127 -11.94 15.65 -26.52
C THR A 127 -11.60 15.37 -25.06
N ILE A 128 -10.35 15.60 -24.69
CA ILE A 128 -9.85 15.59 -23.32
C ILE A 128 -9.84 17.04 -22.82
N ARG A 129 -10.46 17.33 -21.66
CA ARG A 129 -10.53 18.68 -21.05
C ARG A 129 -9.87 18.78 -19.67
N THR A 130 -9.46 17.66 -19.09
CA THR A 130 -8.79 17.57 -17.78
C THR A 130 -7.50 16.78 -17.93
N GLY A 131 -6.40 17.22 -17.31
CA GLY A 131 -5.10 16.57 -17.47
C GLY A 131 -4.58 16.63 -18.91
N VAL A 132 -4.85 17.72 -19.61
CA VAL A 132 -4.51 17.91 -21.03
C VAL A 132 -3.00 17.79 -21.25
N GLU A 133 -2.18 18.27 -20.31
CA GLU A 133 -0.72 18.21 -20.35
C GLU A 133 -0.20 16.76 -20.26
N GLU A 134 -0.82 15.95 -19.41
CA GLU A 134 -0.47 14.54 -19.27
C GLU A 134 -0.92 13.75 -20.50
N ALA A 135 -2.10 14.07 -21.05
CA ALA A 135 -2.60 13.47 -22.27
C ALA A 135 -1.74 13.85 -23.49
N ALA A 136 -1.37 15.12 -23.64
CA ALA A 136 -0.43 15.59 -24.66
C ALA A 136 0.94 14.93 -24.48
N GLY A 137 1.42 14.80 -23.24
CA GLY A 137 2.68 14.14 -22.93
C GLY A 137 2.70 12.64 -23.26
N LYS A 138 1.59 11.94 -23.02
CA LYS A 138 1.42 10.53 -23.43
C LYS A 138 1.29 10.38 -24.94
N LEU A 139 0.58 11.29 -25.60
CA LEU A 139 0.35 11.27 -27.05
C LEU A 139 1.62 11.57 -27.85
N ILE A 140 2.38 12.58 -27.43
CA ILE A 140 3.60 13.03 -28.11
C ILE A 140 4.84 12.25 -27.61
N GLY A 141 4.77 11.64 -26.42
CA GLY A 141 5.88 10.92 -25.78
C GLY A 141 6.85 11.81 -25.00
N LEU A 142 6.70 13.14 -25.12
CA LEU A 142 7.54 14.15 -24.48
C LEU A 142 6.73 15.04 -23.52
N ASN A 143 7.31 15.39 -22.38
CA ASN A 143 6.75 16.42 -21.50
C ASN A 143 7.04 17.85 -22.03
N ALA A 144 6.51 18.89 -21.39
CA ALA A 144 6.66 20.28 -21.85
C ALA A 144 8.11 20.72 -22.07
N SER A 145 8.99 20.44 -21.12
CA SER A 145 10.41 20.83 -21.21
C SER A 145 11.13 20.01 -22.29
N GLN A 146 10.83 18.72 -22.40
CA GLN A 146 11.39 17.85 -23.44
C GLN A 146 10.89 18.21 -24.84
N PHE A 147 9.60 18.55 -24.98
CA PHE A 147 9.01 19.00 -26.23
C PHE A 147 9.69 20.27 -26.72
N CYS A 148 9.77 21.27 -25.84
CA CYS A 148 10.46 22.52 -26.12
C CYS A 148 11.99 22.30 -26.30
N GLN A 149 12.62 21.24 -25.76
CA GLN A 149 14.03 20.91 -26.02
C GLN A 149 14.26 20.09 -27.31
N VAL A 150 13.30 19.28 -27.77
CA VAL A 150 13.49 18.38 -28.92
C VAL A 150 12.97 19.02 -30.22
N ILE A 151 11.87 19.75 -30.15
CA ILE A 151 11.23 20.41 -31.31
C ILE A 151 11.74 21.83 -31.48
N LEU A 152 12.16 22.48 -30.40
CA LEU A 152 12.81 23.78 -30.42
C LEU A 152 14.28 23.54 -30.12
N LEU A 153 15.16 24.18 -30.88
CA LEU A 153 16.53 24.46 -30.48
C LEU A 153 16.51 25.85 -29.84
N PRO A 154 16.10 26.00 -28.57
CA PRO A 154 16.09 27.30 -27.94
C PRO A 154 17.53 27.76 -27.72
N GLN A 155 17.71 29.08 -27.77
CA GLN A 155 18.98 29.78 -27.63
C GLN A 155 19.83 29.20 -26.48
N GLY A 156 20.86 28.41 -26.81
CA GLY A 156 21.89 27.98 -25.86
C GLY A 156 21.66 26.70 -25.05
N ASP A 157 20.52 25.98 -25.13
CA ASP A 157 20.30 24.78 -24.29
C ASP A 157 21.08 23.54 -24.73
N PHE A 158 21.25 23.31 -26.03
CA PHE A 158 22.14 22.24 -26.52
C PHE A 158 23.61 22.60 -26.35
N ARG A 159 23.91 23.90 -26.37
CA ARG A 159 25.20 24.41 -25.92
C ARG A 159 25.42 24.07 -24.44
N LYS A 160 24.39 24.13 -23.57
CA LYS A 160 24.51 23.63 -22.19
C LYS A 160 24.81 22.14 -22.17
N LEU A 161 24.20 21.29 -23.01
CA LEU A 161 24.53 19.85 -23.05
C LEU A 161 26.00 19.60 -23.44
N LEU A 162 26.53 20.36 -24.39
CA LEU A 162 27.95 20.31 -24.79
C LEU A 162 28.90 20.82 -23.70
N VAL A 163 28.56 21.92 -23.03
CA VAL A 163 29.44 22.64 -22.10
C VAL A 163 29.26 22.21 -20.64
N ALA A 164 28.16 21.55 -20.30
CA ALA A 164 27.83 21.13 -18.94
C ALA A 164 28.91 20.26 -18.29
N LYS A 165 29.01 20.36 -16.97
CA LYS A 165 29.79 19.40 -16.18
C LYS A 165 29.12 18.03 -16.25
N ALA A 166 29.88 16.97 -15.99
CA ALA A 166 29.40 15.61 -16.16
C ALA A 166 28.13 15.30 -15.33
N ASP A 167 28.00 15.87 -14.13
CA ASP A 167 26.85 15.63 -13.23
C ASP A 167 25.58 16.40 -13.70
N GLU A 168 25.73 17.61 -14.21
CA GLU A 168 24.65 18.38 -14.85
C GLU A 168 24.17 17.68 -16.14
N ARG A 169 25.13 17.19 -16.94
CA ARG A 169 24.82 16.41 -18.14
C ARG A 169 24.12 15.09 -17.79
N GLU A 170 24.55 14.42 -16.73
CA GLU A 170 23.89 13.21 -16.23
C GLU A 170 22.41 13.50 -15.91
N ALA A 171 22.10 14.57 -15.18
CA ALA A 171 20.72 14.94 -14.86
C ALA A 171 19.85 15.18 -16.11
N ILE A 172 20.40 15.85 -17.13
CA ILE A 172 19.71 16.10 -18.40
C ILE A 172 19.44 14.78 -19.14
N LEU A 173 20.47 13.92 -19.28
CA LEU A 173 20.33 12.65 -19.99
C LEU A 173 19.43 11.65 -19.25
N LYS A 174 19.47 11.62 -17.90
CA LYS A 174 18.54 10.81 -17.08
C LYS A 174 17.09 11.12 -17.38
N GLN A 175 16.76 12.41 -17.45
CA GLN A 175 15.40 12.86 -17.73
C GLN A 175 14.97 12.53 -19.15
N LEU A 176 15.84 12.70 -20.14
CA LEU A 176 15.55 12.45 -21.55
C LEU A 176 15.34 10.95 -21.85
N PHE A 177 16.21 10.09 -21.32
CA PHE A 177 16.21 8.65 -21.61
C PHE A 177 15.48 7.80 -20.56
N LYS A 178 14.91 8.40 -19.51
CA LYS A 178 14.19 7.71 -18.42
C LYS A 178 15.00 6.57 -17.79
N THR A 179 16.27 6.81 -17.49
CA THR A 179 17.18 5.78 -16.93
C THR A 179 17.00 5.50 -15.43
N GLN A 180 16.08 6.22 -14.77
CA GLN A 180 15.76 6.06 -13.34
C GLN A 180 15.50 4.60 -12.94
N ARG A 181 14.93 3.79 -13.83
CA ARG A 181 14.70 2.35 -13.60
C ARG A 181 15.96 1.58 -13.18
N PHE A 182 17.15 2.03 -13.58
CA PHE A 182 18.42 1.37 -13.23
C PHE A 182 18.90 1.73 -11.82
N SER A 183 18.65 2.96 -11.35
CA SER A 183 18.91 3.34 -9.96
C SER A 183 17.87 2.75 -9.02
N ASP A 184 16.62 2.59 -9.47
CA ASP A 184 15.58 1.87 -8.72
C ASP A 184 15.98 0.40 -8.52
N PHE A 185 16.43 -0.29 -9.58
CA PHE A 185 16.95 -1.66 -9.50
C PHE A 185 18.14 -1.79 -8.52
N GLN A 186 19.08 -0.84 -8.54
CA GLN A 186 20.19 -0.81 -7.59
C GLN A 186 19.72 -0.67 -6.14
N ASN A 187 18.69 0.14 -5.89
CA ASN A 187 18.10 0.30 -4.56
C ASN A 187 17.38 -0.98 -4.10
N GLU A 188 16.68 -1.68 -4.99
CA GLU A 188 16.06 -2.97 -4.69
C GLU A 188 17.10 -4.02 -4.27
N LEU A 189 18.22 -4.12 -4.99
CA LEU A 189 19.34 -4.99 -4.62
C LEU A 189 19.90 -4.67 -3.23
N ARG A 190 20.04 -3.37 -2.89
CA ARG A 190 20.49 -2.93 -1.56
C ARG A 190 19.55 -3.38 -0.45
N LEU A 191 18.24 -3.21 -0.65
CA LEU A 191 17.22 -3.61 0.32
C LEU A 191 17.21 -5.13 0.49
N SER A 192 17.29 -5.88 -0.60
CA SER A 192 17.37 -7.34 -0.59
C SER A 192 18.62 -7.83 0.15
N LEU A 193 19.78 -7.21 -0.07
CA LEU A 193 21.02 -7.56 0.62
C LEU A 193 20.90 -7.35 2.13
N ASN A 194 20.35 -6.21 2.56
CA ASN A 194 20.15 -5.92 3.98
C ASN A 194 19.22 -6.94 4.65
N ASP A 195 18.18 -7.39 3.95
CA ASP A 195 17.26 -8.41 4.47
C ASP A 195 17.95 -9.76 4.61
N LEU A 196 18.72 -10.19 3.59
CA LEU A 196 19.50 -11.42 3.64
C LEU A 196 20.55 -11.42 4.77
N LEU A 197 21.22 -10.28 4.99
CA LEU A 197 22.18 -10.14 6.11
C LEU A 197 21.50 -10.22 7.48
N LYS A 198 20.29 -9.69 7.62
CA LYS A 198 19.50 -9.83 8.86
C LYS A 198 19.07 -11.27 9.08
N ARG A 199 18.63 -11.98 8.03
CA ARG A 199 18.27 -13.40 8.10
C ARG A 199 19.47 -14.24 8.51
N LYS A 200 20.63 -14.01 7.90
CA LYS A 200 21.89 -14.65 8.29
C LYS A 200 22.19 -14.47 9.79
N ALA A 201 22.11 -13.25 10.30
CA ALA A 201 22.38 -12.98 11.72
C ALA A 201 21.36 -13.66 12.67
N ALA A 202 20.10 -13.78 12.24
CA ALA A 202 19.07 -14.51 12.98
C ALA A 202 19.35 -16.02 13.00
N GLU A 203 19.73 -16.59 11.86
CA GLU A 203 20.15 -18.00 11.75
C GLU A 203 21.40 -18.30 12.59
N ASP A 204 22.40 -17.41 12.59
CA ASP A 204 23.60 -17.50 13.44
C ASP A 204 23.22 -17.53 14.94
N THR A 205 22.23 -16.71 15.32
CA THR A 205 21.72 -16.66 16.71
C THR A 205 20.91 -17.92 17.05
N GLU A 206 20.09 -18.41 16.12
CA GLU A 206 19.30 -19.65 16.25
C GLU A 206 20.22 -20.87 16.41
N LEU A 207 21.30 -20.94 15.62
CA LEU A 207 22.30 -21.99 15.69
C LEU A 207 22.99 -22.01 17.05
N SER A 208 23.47 -20.84 17.51
CA SER A 208 24.12 -20.69 18.82
C SER A 208 23.20 -21.09 19.98
N ALA A 209 21.94 -20.65 19.95
CA ALA A 209 20.95 -21.01 20.96
C ALA A 209 20.64 -22.52 20.95
N THR A 210 20.55 -23.13 19.77
CA THR A 210 20.27 -24.56 19.60
C THR A 210 21.39 -25.43 20.16
N LEU A 211 22.65 -25.07 19.89
CA LEU A 211 23.82 -25.74 20.46
C LEU A 211 23.89 -25.56 21.99
N SER A 212 23.60 -24.35 22.49
CA SER A 212 23.60 -24.05 23.92
C SER A 212 22.58 -24.86 24.72
N MET A 213 21.39 -25.15 24.16
CA MET A 213 20.39 -26.03 24.80
C MET A 213 20.92 -27.44 25.07
N ALA A 214 21.83 -27.94 24.22
CA ALA A 214 22.50 -29.22 24.42
C ALA A 214 23.82 -29.09 25.21
N SER A 215 24.18 -27.90 25.70
CA SER A 215 25.45 -27.62 26.39
C SER A 215 26.68 -27.95 25.55
N VAL A 216 26.59 -27.71 24.24
CA VAL A 216 27.71 -27.89 23.29
C VAL A 216 28.01 -26.55 22.61
N SER A 217 29.26 -26.34 22.24
CA SER A 217 29.74 -25.09 21.63
C SER A 217 29.83 -25.15 20.10
N GLY A 218 29.68 -26.33 19.50
CA GLY A 218 29.75 -26.52 18.06
C GLY A 218 29.36 -27.92 17.58
N GLU A 219 29.21 -28.08 16.27
CA GLU A 219 28.84 -29.35 15.64
C GLU A 219 29.80 -30.50 15.94
N GLU A 220 31.11 -30.21 16.03
CA GLU A 220 32.12 -31.21 16.33
C GLU A 220 32.03 -31.73 17.77
N GLU A 221 31.72 -30.83 18.72
CA GLU A 221 31.50 -31.20 20.11
C GLU A 221 30.18 -31.97 20.28
N LEU A 222 29.13 -31.57 19.54
CA LEU A 222 27.86 -32.31 19.47
C LEU A 222 28.07 -33.77 19.02
N ARG A 223 28.85 -33.99 17.96
CA ARG A 223 29.17 -35.34 17.47
C ARG A 223 29.91 -36.16 18.52
N LYS A 224 30.90 -35.57 19.19
CA LYS A 224 31.67 -36.25 20.25
C LYS A 224 30.79 -36.62 21.45
N GLU A 225 29.92 -35.71 21.90
CA GLU A 225 28.98 -35.96 22.99
C GLU A 225 27.98 -37.09 22.66
N MET A 226 27.50 -37.14 21.40
CA MET A 226 26.63 -38.23 20.94
C MET A 226 27.35 -39.58 20.99
N GLU A 227 28.59 -39.64 20.53
CA GLU A 227 29.40 -40.86 20.54
C GLU A 227 29.73 -41.31 21.97
N GLN A 228 30.09 -40.38 22.85
CA GLN A 228 30.35 -40.64 24.27
C GLN A 228 29.10 -41.14 25.00
N THR A 229 27.95 -40.51 24.76
CA THR A 229 26.67 -40.93 25.36
C THR A 229 26.25 -42.32 24.87
N ALA A 230 26.44 -42.61 23.58
CA ALA A 230 26.16 -43.94 23.02
C ALA A 230 27.06 -45.03 23.62
N SER A 231 28.36 -44.75 23.77
CA SER A 231 29.33 -45.65 24.42
C SER A 231 28.98 -45.89 25.89
N PHE A 232 28.65 -44.83 26.63
CA PHE A 232 28.22 -44.91 28.02
C PHE A 232 26.98 -45.80 28.20
N LEU A 233 25.95 -45.62 27.36
CA LEU A 233 24.74 -46.44 27.39
C LEU A 233 25.04 -47.91 27.10
N GLN A 234 25.94 -48.19 26.15
CA GLN A 234 26.35 -49.56 25.84
C GLN A 234 27.11 -50.21 27.02
N GLU A 235 28.00 -49.48 27.67
CA GLU A 235 28.76 -49.96 28.82
C GLU A 235 27.86 -50.19 30.04
N MET A 236 26.97 -49.25 30.35
CA MET A 236 26.01 -49.38 31.45
C MET A 236 25.00 -50.50 31.21
N GLY A 237 24.56 -50.70 29.96
CA GLY A 237 23.70 -51.83 29.59
C GLY A 237 24.34 -53.18 29.88
N LYS A 238 25.63 -53.34 29.54
CA LYS A 238 26.39 -54.57 29.88
C LYS A 238 26.54 -54.77 31.38
N LYS A 239 26.91 -53.73 32.12
CA LYS A 239 27.03 -53.77 33.59
C LYS A 239 25.72 -54.16 34.26
N ARG A 240 24.60 -53.60 33.78
CA ARG A 240 23.26 -53.97 34.26
C ARG A 240 22.94 -55.44 33.99
N GLU A 241 23.22 -55.94 32.79
CA GLU A 241 22.98 -57.34 32.44
C GLU A 241 23.81 -58.30 33.31
N GLU A 242 25.04 -57.92 33.65
CA GLU A 242 25.94 -58.69 34.50
C GLU A 242 25.49 -58.68 35.97
N GLU A 243 25.01 -57.54 36.48
CA GLU A 243 24.41 -57.40 37.80
C GLU A 243 23.09 -58.20 37.91
N GLU A 244 22.23 -58.14 36.89
CA GLU A 244 20.98 -58.92 36.83
C GLU A 244 21.25 -60.44 36.83
N LYS A 245 22.30 -60.90 36.13
CA LYS A 245 22.74 -62.31 36.19
C LYS A 245 23.24 -62.71 37.57
N THR A 246 23.97 -61.83 38.24
CA THR A 246 24.48 -62.04 39.60
C THR A 246 23.34 -62.10 40.60
N TYR A 247 22.41 -61.14 40.52
CA TYR A 247 21.21 -61.11 41.34
C TYR A 247 20.33 -62.34 41.11
N ALA A 248 20.16 -62.80 39.88
CA ALA A 248 19.40 -64.03 39.59
C ALA A 248 20.04 -65.30 40.18
N ARG A 249 21.37 -65.35 40.33
CA ARG A 249 22.06 -66.43 41.04
C ARG A 249 21.86 -66.33 42.55
N PHE A 250 22.08 -65.13 43.11
CA PHE A 250 21.84 -64.84 44.53
C PHE A 250 20.39 -65.18 44.92
N GLN A 251 19.41 -64.79 44.11
CA GLN A 251 18.00 -65.05 44.36
C GLN A 251 17.68 -66.55 44.47
N LYS A 252 18.37 -67.42 43.71
CA LYS A 252 18.20 -68.88 43.83
C LYS A 252 18.71 -69.40 45.18
N ASP A 253 19.83 -68.87 45.67
CA ASP A 253 20.40 -69.29 46.94
C ASP A 253 19.65 -68.67 48.13
N TYR A 254 19.19 -67.42 47.98
CA TYR A 254 18.24 -66.76 48.89
C TYR A 254 16.94 -67.57 49.00
N GLN A 255 16.38 -68.06 47.89
CA GLN A 255 15.20 -68.91 47.91
C GLN A 255 15.43 -70.24 48.63
N LYS A 256 16.58 -70.89 48.44
CA LYS A 256 16.93 -72.12 49.19
C LYS A 256 17.09 -71.85 50.69
N ALA A 257 17.77 -70.75 51.06
CA ALA A 257 17.95 -70.35 52.45
C ALA A 257 16.62 -69.93 53.10
N ALA A 258 15.74 -69.27 52.36
CA ALA A 258 14.39 -68.95 52.79
C ALA A 258 13.58 -70.22 53.02
N VAL A 259 13.64 -71.21 52.12
CA VAL A 259 12.99 -72.52 52.31
C VAL A 259 13.51 -73.19 53.58
N LEU A 260 14.82 -73.23 53.79
CA LEU A 260 15.41 -73.82 55.00
C LEU A 260 15.04 -73.06 56.28
N SER A 261 15.02 -71.72 56.26
CA SER A 261 14.53 -70.90 57.38
C SER A 261 13.06 -71.15 57.65
N THR A 262 12.24 -71.33 56.61
CA THR A 262 10.82 -71.68 56.78
C THR A 262 10.66 -73.05 57.43
N HIS A 263 11.52 -74.03 57.16
CA HIS A 263 11.50 -75.31 57.88
C HIS A 263 11.85 -75.13 59.38
N PHE A 264 12.89 -74.34 59.73
CA PHE A 264 13.21 -74.03 61.13
C PHE A 264 12.08 -73.29 61.86
N GLU A 265 11.46 -72.32 61.20
CA GLU A 265 10.29 -71.63 61.74
C GLU A 265 9.08 -72.56 61.83
N THR A 266 8.90 -73.47 60.87
CA THR A 266 7.81 -74.46 60.86
C THR A 266 7.97 -75.44 62.02
N LEU A 267 9.18 -75.89 62.33
CA LEU A 267 9.46 -76.73 63.51
C LEU A 267 9.15 -75.98 64.81
N ALA A 268 9.66 -74.76 64.98
CA ALA A 268 9.42 -73.95 66.17
C ALA A 268 7.92 -73.62 66.34
N ARG A 269 7.22 -73.32 65.24
CA ARG A 269 5.77 -73.10 65.22
C ARG A 269 5.01 -74.39 65.53
N ALA A 270 5.39 -75.54 64.96
CA ALA A 270 4.74 -76.82 65.22
C ALA A 270 4.86 -77.25 66.69
N GLU A 271 6.04 -77.08 67.31
CA GLU A 271 6.24 -77.37 68.74
C GLU A 271 5.43 -76.42 69.65
N ALA A 272 5.37 -75.13 69.33
CA ALA A 272 4.54 -74.16 70.06
C ALA A 272 3.04 -74.41 69.86
N GLN A 273 2.64 -74.78 68.63
CA GLN A 273 1.27 -75.08 68.25
C GLN A 273 0.77 -76.37 68.90
N LEU A 274 1.61 -77.40 69.04
CA LEU A 274 1.25 -78.62 69.76
C LEU A 274 0.95 -78.34 71.24
N LYS A 275 1.74 -77.45 71.86
CA LYS A 275 1.56 -77.02 73.26
C LYS A 275 0.26 -76.22 73.46
N ASP A 276 -0.09 -75.34 72.52
CA ASP A 276 -1.33 -74.54 72.56
C ASP A 276 -2.57 -75.38 72.25
N LEU A 277 -2.51 -76.30 71.27
CA LEU A 277 -3.63 -77.19 70.92
C LEU A 277 -4.00 -78.15 72.06
N LEU A 278 -3.05 -78.60 72.89
CA LEU A 278 -3.34 -79.38 74.09
C LEU A 278 -4.14 -78.59 75.15
N GLY A 279 -4.05 -77.25 75.16
CA GLY A 279 -4.81 -76.39 76.07
C GLY A 279 -6.25 -76.09 75.66
N ARG A 280 -6.63 -76.37 74.40
CA ARG A 280 -7.94 -75.99 73.82
C ARG A 280 -8.96 -77.14 73.73
N GLU A 281 -8.70 -78.26 74.40
CA GLU A 281 -9.48 -79.50 74.27
C GLU A 281 -10.95 -79.36 74.74
N GLU A 282 -11.20 -78.58 75.80
CA GLU A 282 -12.55 -78.31 76.31
C GLU A 282 -13.32 -77.25 75.48
N GLU A 283 -12.62 -76.40 74.73
CA GLU A 283 -13.24 -75.43 73.82
C GLU A 283 -13.83 -76.13 72.59
N MET A 284 -13.16 -77.18 72.09
CA MET A 284 -13.56 -77.93 70.89
C MET A 284 -14.81 -78.78 71.12
N LYS A 285 -15.08 -79.24 72.34
CA LYS A 285 -16.35 -79.93 72.69
C LYS A 285 -17.56 -79.01 72.56
N LYS A 286 -17.44 -77.74 72.95
CA LYS A 286 -18.51 -76.72 72.83
C LYS A 286 -18.75 -76.30 71.37
N ALA A 287 -17.70 -76.32 70.55
CA ALA A 287 -17.81 -76.10 69.11
C ALA A 287 -18.66 -77.19 68.42
N GLU A 288 -18.53 -78.44 68.87
CA GLU A 288 -19.25 -79.60 68.33
C GLU A 288 -20.78 -79.49 68.53
N GLU A 289 -21.24 -78.99 69.68
CA GLU A 289 -22.66 -78.71 69.94
C GLU A 289 -23.19 -77.52 69.14
N SER A 290 -22.35 -76.49 68.92
CA SER A 290 -22.72 -75.30 68.16
C SER A 290 -22.96 -75.61 66.67
N ILE A 291 -22.20 -76.54 66.08
CA ILE A 291 -22.34 -76.98 64.67
C ILE A 291 -23.75 -77.52 64.38
N LYS A 292 -24.39 -78.19 65.35
CA LYS A 292 -25.74 -78.76 65.19
C LYS A 292 -26.82 -77.69 64.97
N TYR A 293 -26.77 -76.59 65.73
CA TYR A 293 -27.69 -75.47 65.58
C TYR A 293 -27.38 -74.63 64.33
N ILE A 294 -26.10 -74.52 63.97
CA ILE A 294 -25.68 -73.82 62.75
C ILE A 294 -26.17 -74.55 61.48
N ARG A 295 -26.10 -75.89 61.43
CA ARG A 295 -26.61 -76.69 60.30
C ARG A 295 -28.10 -76.48 60.04
N SER A 296 -28.89 -76.46 61.12
CA SER A 296 -30.34 -76.24 61.03
C SER A 296 -30.67 -74.81 60.54
N ALA A 297 -29.82 -73.82 60.85
CA ALA A 297 -29.96 -72.46 60.33
C ALA A 297 -29.46 -72.33 58.87
N ARG A 298 -28.48 -73.14 58.46
CA ARG A 298 -27.94 -73.17 57.08
C ARG A 298 -28.92 -73.72 56.06
N GLU A 299 -29.82 -74.62 56.40
CA GLU A 299 -30.87 -75.10 55.47
C GLU A 299 -31.80 -73.97 54.99
N LEU A 300 -31.85 -72.87 55.75
CA LEU A 300 -32.58 -71.64 55.40
C LEU A 300 -31.71 -70.63 54.63
N ALA A 301 -30.47 -70.97 54.28
CA ALA A 301 -29.53 -70.08 53.59
C ALA A 301 -30.04 -69.47 52.28
N PRO A 302 -30.74 -70.21 51.39
CA PRO A 302 -31.24 -69.62 50.15
C PRO A 302 -32.15 -68.40 50.37
N TYR A 303 -32.86 -68.33 51.51
CA TYR A 303 -33.73 -67.21 51.84
C TYR A 303 -32.96 -65.99 52.36
N PHE A 304 -31.97 -66.21 53.23
CA PHE A 304 -31.12 -65.13 53.73
C PHE A 304 -30.19 -64.58 52.64
N GLU A 305 -29.61 -65.43 51.79
CA GLU A 305 -28.75 -65.03 50.66
C GLU A 305 -29.53 -64.22 49.64
N ASN A 306 -30.77 -64.62 49.30
CA ASN A 306 -31.63 -63.83 48.41
C ASN A 306 -32.02 -62.50 49.04
N LEU A 307 -32.33 -62.43 50.33
CA LEU A 307 -32.60 -61.16 51.01
C LEU A 307 -31.37 -60.25 51.07
N GLU A 308 -30.17 -60.80 51.28
CA GLU A 308 -28.91 -60.05 51.27
C GLU A 308 -28.58 -59.55 49.85
N LYS A 309 -28.79 -60.39 48.83
CA LYS A 309 -28.63 -60.02 47.41
C LYS A 309 -29.59 -58.91 47.02
N ILE A 310 -30.90 -59.06 47.32
CA ILE A 310 -31.91 -58.02 47.06
C ILE A 310 -31.57 -56.72 47.81
N SER A 311 -31.04 -56.82 49.03
CA SER A 311 -30.59 -55.66 49.81
C SER A 311 -29.36 -54.98 49.19
N LYS A 312 -28.35 -55.74 48.74
CA LYS A 312 -27.15 -55.22 48.07
C LYS A 312 -27.50 -54.59 46.72
N ASP A 313 -28.29 -55.28 45.92
CA ASP A 313 -28.83 -54.77 44.65
C ASP A 313 -29.68 -53.52 44.90
N GLY A 314 -30.46 -53.49 45.98
CA GLY A 314 -31.24 -52.33 46.40
C GLY A 314 -30.37 -51.12 46.78
N ILE A 315 -29.22 -51.33 47.43
CA ILE A 315 -28.24 -50.26 47.73
C ILE A 315 -27.60 -49.73 46.45
N LEU A 316 -27.19 -50.62 45.53
CA LEU A 316 -26.59 -50.24 44.26
C LEU A 316 -27.57 -49.48 43.36
N VAL A 317 -28.79 -49.99 43.22
CA VAL A 317 -29.87 -49.34 42.47
C VAL A 317 -30.27 -48.02 43.13
N ARG A 318 -30.23 -47.90 44.45
CA ARG A 318 -30.43 -46.62 45.15
C ARG A 318 -29.32 -45.62 44.82
N LYS A 319 -28.05 -46.03 44.86
CA LYS A 319 -26.92 -45.17 44.50
C LYS A 319 -27.02 -44.72 43.04
N GLU A 320 -27.44 -45.60 42.15
CA GLU A 320 -27.69 -45.31 40.74
C GLU A 320 -28.87 -44.35 40.55
N MET A 321 -29.98 -44.58 41.26
CA MET A 321 -31.14 -43.69 41.27
C MET A 321 -30.78 -42.28 41.76
N ASP A 322 -30.03 -42.18 42.86
CA ASP A 322 -29.57 -40.90 43.42
C ASP A 322 -28.62 -40.19 42.42
N ARG A 323 -27.73 -40.94 41.74
CA ARG A 323 -26.85 -40.40 40.68
C ARG A 323 -27.66 -39.86 39.50
N CYS A 324 -28.61 -40.65 38.98
CA CYS A 324 -29.47 -40.24 37.87
C CYS A 324 -30.39 -39.07 38.27
N GLN A 325 -30.82 -39.00 39.54
CA GLN A 325 -31.60 -37.89 40.06
C GLN A 325 -30.80 -36.59 40.06
N THR A 326 -29.58 -36.60 40.60
CA THR A 326 -28.69 -35.43 40.59
C THR A 326 -28.42 -34.96 39.15
N ALA A 327 -28.07 -35.89 38.25
CA ALA A 327 -27.83 -35.56 36.84
C ALA A 327 -29.08 -35.03 36.13
N ARG A 328 -30.27 -35.56 36.47
CA ARG A 328 -31.56 -35.07 35.95
C ARG A 328 -31.86 -33.66 36.45
N ASP A 329 -31.67 -33.39 37.73
CA ASP A 329 -31.95 -32.08 38.33
C ASP A 329 -30.99 -31.00 37.82
N GLU A 330 -29.71 -31.34 37.63
CA GLU A 330 -28.72 -30.47 36.99
C GLU A 330 -29.06 -30.18 35.52
N ALA A 331 -29.37 -31.23 34.75
CA ALA A 331 -29.77 -31.07 33.35
C ALA A 331 -31.12 -30.33 33.21
N ALA A 332 -32.02 -30.45 34.18
CA ALA A 332 -33.28 -29.72 34.21
C ALA A 332 -33.05 -28.21 34.39
N LYS A 333 -32.19 -27.83 35.35
CA LYS A 333 -31.82 -26.43 35.59
C LYS A 333 -31.14 -25.81 34.38
N GLU A 334 -30.20 -26.52 33.76
CA GLU A 334 -29.50 -26.01 32.57
C GLU A 334 -30.45 -25.90 31.37
N LYS A 335 -31.36 -26.87 31.18
CA LYS A 335 -32.40 -26.82 30.16
C LYS A 335 -33.36 -25.63 30.37
N GLU A 336 -33.77 -25.35 31.60
CA GLU A 336 -34.65 -24.23 31.94
C GLU A 336 -33.96 -22.88 31.67
N LYS A 337 -32.72 -22.72 32.15
CA LYS A 337 -31.89 -21.54 31.88
C LYS A 337 -31.69 -21.28 30.39
N LEU A 338 -31.40 -22.32 29.60
CA LEU A 338 -31.25 -22.20 28.14
C LEU A 338 -32.59 -21.93 27.43
N ALA A 339 -33.71 -22.39 27.98
CA ALA A 339 -35.04 -22.06 27.48
C ALA A 339 -35.39 -20.58 27.74
N GLU A 340 -35.05 -20.04 28.92
CA GLU A 340 -35.18 -18.61 29.23
C GLU A 340 -34.32 -17.76 28.30
N LYS A 341 -33.03 -18.11 28.13
CA LYS A 341 -32.12 -17.41 27.21
C LYS A 341 -32.60 -17.47 25.76
N SER A 342 -33.11 -18.63 25.32
CA SER A 342 -33.70 -18.78 23.99
C SER A 342 -34.94 -17.90 23.80
N LYS A 343 -35.75 -17.72 24.84
CA LYS A 343 -36.91 -16.82 24.81
C LYS A 343 -36.47 -15.35 24.74
N GLU A 344 -35.47 -14.95 25.53
CA GLU A 344 -34.89 -13.59 25.47
C GLU A 344 -34.37 -13.25 24.06
N LEU A 345 -33.68 -14.20 23.42
CA LEU A 345 -33.18 -14.02 22.05
C LEU A 345 -34.32 -13.94 21.03
N GLU A 346 -35.37 -14.74 21.18
CA GLU A 346 -36.56 -14.67 20.32
C GLU A 346 -37.33 -13.35 20.50
N ASP A 347 -37.44 -12.85 21.73
CA ASP A 347 -38.06 -11.54 22.02
C ASP A 347 -37.28 -10.40 21.34
N ARG A 348 -35.94 -10.51 21.25
CA ARG A 348 -35.07 -9.55 20.54
C ARG A 348 -35.11 -9.67 19.01
N LYS A 349 -35.69 -10.73 18.45
CA LYS A 349 -35.74 -10.96 17.01
C LYS A 349 -36.40 -9.83 16.25
N ALA A 350 -37.50 -9.28 16.77
CA ALA A 350 -38.20 -8.17 16.15
C ALA A 350 -37.33 -6.90 16.10
N GLU A 351 -36.49 -6.66 17.11
CA GLU A 351 -35.55 -5.55 17.13
C GLU A 351 -34.42 -5.74 16.11
N VAL A 352 -33.89 -6.96 16.01
CA VAL A 352 -32.83 -7.32 15.05
C VAL A 352 -33.35 -7.26 13.61
N GLU A 353 -34.59 -7.66 13.34
CA GLU A 353 -35.21 -7.49 12.02
C GLU A 353 -35.41 -6.02 11.65
N LYS A 354 -35.79 -5.17 12.61
CA LYS A 354 -35.79 -3.71 12.41
C LYS A 354 -34.38 -3.19 12.12
N ALA A 355 -33.36 -3.70 12.82
CA ALA A 355 -31.96 -3.34 12.57
C ALA A 355 -31.49 -3.78 11.17
N ARG A 356 -31.90 -4.96 10.69
CA ARG A 356 -31.65 -5.44 9.32
C ARG A 356 -32.28 -4.54 8.28
N GLN A 357 -33.56 -4.22 8.43
CA GLN A 357 -34.28 -3.32 7.52
C GLN A 357 -33.60 -1.95 7.47
N LYS A 358 -33.26 -1.38 8.63
CA LYS A 358 -32.54 -0.11 8.73
C LYS A 358 -31.15 -0.16 8.09
N SER A 359 -30.42 -1.27 8.27
CA SER A 359 -29.12 -1.47 7.63
C SER A 359 -29.25 -1.55 6.11
N ALA A 360 -30.25 -2.27 5.59
CA ALA A 360 -30.53 -2.35 4.16
C ALA A 360 -30.90 -0.99 3.56
N GLU A 361 -31.73 -0.21 4.25
CA GLU A 361 -32.06 1.17 3.85
C GLU A 361 -30.81 2.07 3.84
N MET A 362 -29.98 1.99 4.88
CA MET A 362 -28.71 2.73 4.98
C MET A 362 -27.73 2.38 3.86
N VAL A 363 -27.66 1.11 3.43
CA VAL A 363 -26.84 0.69 2.29
C VAL A 363 -27.29 1.39 1.00
N GLN A 364 -28.59 1.58 0.80
CA GLN A 364 -29.11 2.33 -0.36
C GLN A 364 -28.72 3.81 -0.35
N TRP A 365 -28.44 4.38 0.82
CA TRP A 365 -27.94 5.76 0.92
C TRP A 365 -26.45 5.90 0.58
N MET A 366 -25.67 4.81 0.51
CA MET A 366 -24.23 4.88 0.28
C MET A 366 -23.84 5.59 -1.04
N PRO A 367 -24.49 5.32 -2.20
CA PRO A 367 -24.23 6.07 -3.43
C PRO A 367 -24.61 7.55 -3.30
N LYS A 368 -25.75 7.85 -2.66
CA LYS A 368 -26.23 9.21 -2.44
C LYS A 368 -25.31 10.00 -1.51
N ALA A 369 -24.81 9.41 -0.42
CA ALA A 369 -23.86 10.02 0.51
C ALA A 369 -22.51 10.32 -0.17
N LYS A 370 -22.01 9.42 -1.03
CA LYS A 370 -20.82 9.68 -1.86
C LYS A 370 -21.03 10.85 -2.82
N ALA A 371 -22.18 10.87 -3.50
CA ALA A 371 -22.56 11.95 -4.40
C ALA A 371 -22.72 13.28 -3.65
N TYR A 372 -23.29 13.26 -2.44
CA TYR A 372 -23.46 14.44 -1.58
C TYR A 372 -22.09 15.00 -1.19
N GLY A 373 -21.17 14.17 -0.70
CA GLY A 373 -19.81 14.60 -0.35
C GLY A 373 -19.02 15.18 -1.54
N ALA A 374 -19.19 14.62 -2.75
CA ALA A 374 -18.60 15.18 -3.96
C ALA A 374 -19.24 16.52 -4.35
N THR A 375 -20.57 16.62 -4.28
CA THR A 375 -21.32 17.83 -4.62
C THR A 375 -21.06 18.95 -3.60
N LEU A 376 -20.91 18.65 -2.31
CA LEU A 376 -20.55 19.62 -1.28
C LEU A 376 -19.18 20.24 -1.53
N ARG A 377 -18.18 19.44 -1.92
CA ARG A 377 -16.85 19.97 -2.32
C ARG A 377 -16.96 20.89 -3.53
N GLU A 378 -17.79 20.52 -4.49
CA GLU A 378 -18.04 21.34 -5.67
C GLU A 378 -18.76 22.64 -5.33
N VAL A 379 -19.76 22.62 -4.46
CA VAL A 379 -20.45 23.82 -3.96
C VAL A 379 -19.47 24.73 -3.22
N ASN A 380 -18.59 24.20 -2.36
CA ASN A 380 -17.59 25.01 -1.65
C ASN A 380 -16.63 25.69 -2.64
N ARG A 381 -16.08 24.94 -3.60
CA ARG A 381 -15.21 25.46 -4.65
C ARG A 381 -15.89 26.55 -5.48
N LEU A 382 -17.15 26.35 -5.85
CA LEU A 382 -17.93 27.33 -6.60
C LEU A 382 -18.31 28.54 -5.76
N THR A 383 -18.48 28.38 -4.45
CA THR A 383 -18.70 29.49 -3.51
C THR A 383 -17.47 30.38 -3.43
N GLU A 384 -16.27 29.81 -3.33
CA GLU A 384 -15.00 30.57 -3.43
C GLU A 384 -14.91 31.31 -4.77
N LYS A 385 -15.22 30.64 -5.88
CA LYS A 385 -15.25 31.26 -7.23
C LYS A 385 -16.24 32.42 -7.32
N VAL A 386 -17.41 32.32 -6.70
CA VAL A 386 -18.40 33.42 -6.63
C VAL A 386 -17.87 34.58 -5.79
N MET A 387 -17.23 34.30 -4.65
CA MET A 387 -16.63 35.35 -3.82
C MET A 387 -15.50 36.10 -4.56
N GLU A 388 -14.63 35.38 -5.27
CA GLU A 388 -13.59 35.98 -6.09
C GLU A 388 -14.18 36.83 -7.23
N ALA A 389 -15.18 36.31 -7.93
CA ALA A 389 -15.86 37.05 -9.00
C ALA A 389 -16.61 38.28 -8.47
N GLN A 390 -17.18 38.20 -7.26
CA GLN A 390 -17.83 39.33 -6.59
C GLN A 390 -16.82 40.41 -6.21
N ALA A 391 -15.69 40.02 -5.63
CA ALA A 391 -14.62 40.94 -5.26
C ALA A 391 -14.03 41.65 -6.49
N GLU A 392 -13.83 40.92 -7.59
CA GLU A 392 -13.32 41.50 -8.83
C GLU A 392 -14.34 42.44 -9.48
N LEU A 393 -15.63 42.07 -9.50
CA LEU A 393 -16.70 42.95 -9.95
C LEU A 393 -16.75 44.24 -9.13
N GLN A 394 -16.57 44.16 -7.81
CA GLN A 394 -16.53 45.34 -6.94
C GLN A 394 -15.37 46.26 -7.31
N LYS A 395 -14.15 45.74 -7.49
CA LYS A 395 -13.00 46.54 -7.92
C LYS A 395 -13.23 47.25 -9.25
N LEU A 396 -13.88 46.57 -10.21
CA LEU A 396 -14.18 47.14 -11.52
C LEU A 396 -15.23 48.26 -11.42
N ASN A 397 -16.26 48.07 -10.58
CA ASN A 397 -17.22 49.14 -10.28
C ASN A 397 -16.55 50.33 -9.60
N ASP A 398 -15.65 50.10 -8.65
CA ASP A 398 -14.92 51.17 -7.96
C ASP A 398 -14.01 51.95 -8.93
N LYS A 399 -13.36 51.25 -9.88
CA LYS A 399 -12.58 51.87 -10.94
C LYS A 399 -13.45 52.69 -11.88
N ALA A 400 -14.59 52.16 -12.32
CA ALA A 400 -15.53 52.89 -13.16
C ALA A 400 -16.02 54.18 -12.48
N GLU A 401 -16.29 54.13 -11.18
CA GLU A 401 -16.67 55.31 -10.41
C GLU A 401 -15.51 56.31 -10.25
N ALA A 402 -14.27 55.86 -10.13
CA ALA A 402 -13.09 56.74 -10.13
C ALA A 402 -12.88 57.42 -11.49
N ASP A 403 -12.95 56.67 -12.59
CA ASP A 403 -12.80 57.18 -13.95
C ASP A 403 -13.92 58.17 -14.31
N LYS A 404 -15.14 57.93 -13.81
CA LYS A 404 -16.27 58.87 -13.93
C LYS A 404 -15.94 60.24 -13.37
N LYS A 405 -15.36 60.29 -12.17
CA LYS A 405 -14.95 61.55 -11.53
C LYS A 405 -13.83 62.26 -12.31
N ILE A 406 -12.89 61.51 -12.89
CA ILE A 406 -11.83 62.05 -13.74
C ILE A 406 -12.42 62.66 -15.02
N LYS A 407 -13.36 61.96 -15.66
CA LYS A 407 -14.11 62.43 -16.82
C LYS A 407 -14.88 63.72 -16.54
N GLU A 408 -15.70 63.73 -15.49
CA GLU A 408 -16.48 64.92 -15.10
C GLU A 408 -15.58 66.14 -14.86
N LYS A 409 -14.42 65.93 -14.21
CA LYS A 409 -13.43 67.00 -14.01
C LYS A 409 -12.80 67.48 -15.31
N ALA A 410 -12.42 66.58 -16.21
CA ALA A 410 -11.77 66.92 -17.48
C ALA A 410 -12.75 67.61 -18.46
N GLU A 411 -14.01 67.19 -18.51
CA GLU A 411 -15.06 67.86 -19.29
C GLU A 411 -15.32 69.26 -18.80
N ALA A 412 -15.45 69.45 -17.48
CA ALA A 412 -15.61 70.77 -16.90
C ALA A 412 -14.41 71.69 -17.21
N GLU A 413 -13.18 71.17 -17.18
CA GLU A 413 -11.97 71.90 -17.57
C GLU A 413 -11.98 72.31 -19.05
N ALA A 414 -12.33 71.39 -19.95
CA ALA A 414 -12.39 71.63 -21.39
C ALA A 414 -13.50 72.62 -21.78
N GLU A 415 -14.67 72.53 -21.15
CA GLU A 415 -15.79 73.43 -21.40
C GLU A 415 -15.48 74.85 -20.92
N ASN A 416 -14.83 74.99 -19.75
CA ASN A 416 -14.34 76.28 -19.27
C ASN A 416 -13.31 76.89 -20.23
N LEU A 417 -12.30 76.13 -20.68
CA LEU A 417 -11.28 76.61 -21.61
C LEU A 417 -11.87 76.99 -22.99
N ARG A 418 -12.80 76.19 -23.52
CA ARG A 418 -13.49 76.49 -24.79
C ARG A 418 -14.30 77.77 -24.69
N ARG A 419 -15.05 77.93 -23.59
CA ARG A 419 -15.81 79.15 -23.31
C ARG A 419 -14.89 80.36 -23.33
N ASP A 420 -13.78 80.29 -22.60
CA ASP A 420 -12.82 81.39 -22.49
C ASP A 420 -12.15 81.74 -23.84
N TYR A 421 -11.90 80.76 -24.72
CA TYR A 421 -11.39 80.99 -26.09
C TYR A 421 -12.43 81.63 -27.02
N ILE A 422 -13.69 81.17 -27.01
CA ILE A 422 -14.77 81.72 -27.85
C ILE A 422 -15.01 83.20 -27.51
N PHE A 423 -15.09 83.52 -26.22
CA PHE A 423 -15.26 84.91 -25.78
C PHE A 423 -14.00 85.76 -26.03
N GLY A 424 -12.81 85.16 -26.18
CA GLY A 424 -11.54 85.82 -26.45
C GLY A 424 -11.19 86.05 -27.93
N GLN A 425 -11.92 85.47 -28.88
CA GLN A 425 -11.62 85.50 -30.33
C GLN A 425 -11.42 86.91 -30.91
N ALA A 426 -12.22 87.88 -30.48
CA ALA A 426 -12.10 89.27 -30.94
C ALA A 426 -10.73 89.89 -30.58
N ALA A 427 -10.19 89.57 -29.39
CA ALA A 427 -8.89 90.06 -28.94
C ALA A 427 -7.72 89.32 -29.63
N ILE A 428 -7.88 88.03 -29.95
CA ILE A 428 -6.87 87.25 -30.69
C ILE A 428 -6.73 87.77 -32.12
N LEU A 429 -7.83 87.95 -32.85
CA LEU A 429 -7.82 88.48 -34.22
C LEU A 429 -7.26 89.92 -34.28
N ALA A 430 -7.62 90.75 -33.30
CA ALA A 430 -7.11 92.11 -33.18
C ALA A 430 -5.58 92.16 -33.02
N SER A 431 -4.97 91.17 -32.35
CA SER A 431 -3.52 91.10 -32.11
C SER A 431 -2.66 90.78 -33.34
N GLN A 432 -3.27 90.28 -34.43
CA GLN A 432 -2.57 89.89 -35.66
C GLN A 432 -2.69 90.92 -36.79
N LEU A 433 -3.40 92.03 -36.55
CA LEU A 433 -3.58 93.10 -37.52
C LEU A 433 -2.29 93.92 -37.69
N LYS A 434 -1.88 94.15 -38.94
CA LYS A 434 -0.78 95.05 -39.30
C LYS A 434 -1.33 96.25 -40.05
N GLU A 435 -0.84 97.44 -39.71
CA GLU A 435 -1.28 98.70 -40.32
C GLU A 435 -0.96 98.68 -41.83
N GLY A 436 -1.98 98.92 -42.67
CA GLY A 436 -1.85 98.96 -44.13
C GLY A 436 -2.11 97.64 -44.88
N GLU A 437 -2.27 96.51 -44.20
CA GLU A 437 -2.71 95.24 -44.81
C GLU A 437 -4.25 95.08 -44.68
N PRO A 438 -4.95 94.55 -45.70
CA PRO A 438 -6.41 94.36 -45.63
C PRO A 438 -6.77 93.29 -44.60
N CYS A 439 -7.64 93.66 -43.66
CA CYS A 439 -8.11 92.74 -42.62
C CYS A 439 -8.89 91.56 -43.22
N PRO A 440 -8.59 90.32 -42.79
CA PRO A 440 -9.19 89.11 -43.36
C PRO A 440 -10.70 88.95 -43.05
N VAL A 441 -11.26 89.71 -42.11
CA VAL A 441 -12.69 89.61 -41.75
C VAL A 441 -13.56 90.64 -42.47
N CYS A 442 -13.09 91.89 -42.58
CA CYS A 442 -13.89 93.01 -43.14
C CYS A 442 -13.23 93.77 -44.29
N GLY A 443 -11.97 93.48 -44.63
CA GLY A 443 -11.23 94.12 -45.73
C GLY A 443 -10.65 95.51 -45.45
N SER A 444 -10.85 96.09 -44.26
CA SER A 444 -10.32 97.42 -43.89
C SER A 444 -8.82 97.39 -43.62
N ILE A 445 -8.11 98.47 -43.96
CA ILE A 445 -6.66 98.66 -43.77
C ILE A 445 -6.29 99.50 -42.52
N HIS A 446 -7.28 100.01 -41.77
CA HIS A 446 -7.06 100.89 -40.61
C HIS A 446 -8.01 100.55 -39.44
N HIS A 447 -7.45 100.33 -38.23
CA HIS A 447 -8.19 99.94 -37.02
C HIS A 447 -7.77 100.78 -35.79
N PRO A 448 -8.51 101.86 -35.42
CA PRO A 448 -8.08 102.81 -34.38
C PRO A 448 -8.26 102.33 -32.92
N ARG A 449 -9.08 101.28 -32.68
CA ARG A 449 -9.30 100.69 -31.36
C ARG A 449 -9.40 99.15 -31.45
N PRO A 450 -8.27 98.44 -31.59
CA PRO A 450 -8.27 96.98 -31.57
C PRO A 450 -8.78 96.44 -30.23
N ALA A 451 -9.46 95.30 -30.22
CA ALA A 451 -9.93 94.65 -29.00
C ALA A 451 -8.75 94.13 -28.16
N VAL A 452 -8.79 94.34 -26.84
CA VAL A 452 -7.70 93.98 -25.90
C VAL A 452 -8.24 93.07 -24.80
N SER A 453 -7.42 92.11 -24.36
CA SER A 453 -7.73 91.23 -23.22
C SER A 453 -6.67 91.39 -22.14
N ASP A 454 -7.12 91.62 -20.89
CA ASP A 454 -6.25 91.73 -19.71
C ASP A 454 -5.83 90.36 -19.14
N LYS A 455 -6.45 89.27 -19.62
CA LYS A 455 -6.13 87.89 -19.23
C LYS A 455 -5.38 87.18 -20.34
N LYS A 456 -4.48 86.27 -19.96
CA LYS A 456 -3.85 85.33 -20.90
C LYS A 456 -4.93 84.42 -21.48
N LEU A 457 -5.33 84.69 -22.71
CA LEU A 457 -6.36 83.91 -23.39
C LEU A 457 -5.80 82.54 -23.78
N PRO A 458 -6.57 81.46 -23.58
CA PRO A 458 -6.16 80.14 -24.02
C PRO A 458 -6.01 80.13 -25.54
N THR A 459 -4.99 79.46 -26.02
CA THR A 459 -4.75 79.23 -27.44
C THR A 459 -5.71 78.18 -27.98
N GLU A 460 -5.94 78.20 -29.30
CA GLU A 460 -6.73 77.15 -29.96
C GLU A 460 -6.16 75.75 -29.67
N GLU A 461 -4.83 75.66 -29.58
CA GLU A 461 -4.09 74.45 -29.23
C GLU A 461 -4.36 73.99 -27.78
N GLU A 462 -4.50 74.90 -26.81
CA GLU A 462 -4.81 74.57 -25.41
C GLU A 462 -6.26 74.09 -25.24
N VAL A 463 -7.21 74.70 -25.95
CA VAL A 463 -8.62 74.23 -25.97
C VAL A 463 -8.70 72.86 -26.60
N LYS A 464 -8.03 72.67 -27.74
CA LYS A 464 -7.99 71.38 -28.43
C LYS A 464 -7.40 70.30 -27.55
N LYS A 465 -6.28 70.57 -26.86
CA LYS A 465 -5.67 69.64 -25.88
C LYS A 465 -6.60 69.31 -24.71
N ALA A 466 -7.34 70.28 -24.18
CA ALA A 466 -8.29 70.03 -23.10
C ALA A 466 -9.51 69.22 -23.56
N GLN A 467 -10.02 69.49 -24.77
CA GLN A 467 -11.08 68.69 -25.39
C GLN A 467 -10.62 67.26 -25.68
N GLU A 468 -9.40 67.08 -26.19
CA GLU A 468 -8.78 65.77 -26.37
C GLU A 468 -8.60 65.03 -25.04
N LYS A 469 -8.22 65.74 -23.96
CA LYS A 469 -8.10 65.18 -22.61
C LYS A 469 -9.47 64.76 -22.04
N ALA A 470 -10.51 65.57 -22.23
CA ALA A 470 -11.88 65.24 -21.84
C ALA A 470 -12.43 64.04 -22.64
N ALA A 471 -12.20 64.02 -23.95
CA ALA A 471 -12.58 62.91 -24.81
C ALA A 471 -11.88 61.60 -24.39
N LYS A 472 -10.58 61.64 -24.10
CA LYS A 472 -9.83 60.49 -23.57
C LYS A 472 -10.35 60.04 -22.21
N ALA A 473 -10.73 60.97 -21.31
CA ALA A 473 -11.28 60.61 -20.01
C ALA A 473 -12.69 59.98 -20.14
N ALA A 474 -13.52 60.46 -21.09
CA ALA A 474 -14.81 59.88 -21.42
C ALA A 474 -14.71 58.50 -22.07
N GLU A 475 -13.71 58.30 -22.93
CA GLU A 475 -13.37 56.99 -23.48
C GLU A 475 -12.95 56.03 -22.35
N THR A 476 -12.04 56.47 -21.47
CA THR A 476 -11.60 55.66 -20.31
C THR A 476 -12.75 55.27 -19.38
N TRP A 477 -13.65 56.21 -19.04
CA TRP A 477 -14.84 55.91 -18.22
C TRP A 477 -15.83 55.00 -18.92
N SER A 478 -16.05 55.20 -20.23
CA SER A 478 -16.86 54.31 -21.04
C SER A 478 -16.27 52.92 -21.01
N ASP A 479 -14.96 52.76 -21.22
CA ASP A 479 -14.26 51.48 -21.21
C ASP A 479 -14.28 50.79 -19.85
N SER A 480 -14.17 51.51 -18.74
CA SER A 480 -14.24 50.94 -17.39
C SER A 480 -15.66 50.58 -16.93
N THR A 481 -16.66 51.41 -17.27
CA THR A 481 -18.08 51.14 -17.00
C THR A 481 -18.61 50.02 -17.86
N GLN A 482 -18.23 50.05 -19.15
CA GLN A 482 -18.29 48.91 -20.04
C GLN A 482 -17.67 47.80 -19.18
N LEU A 483 -16.36 47.79 -18.91
CA LEU A 483 -15.62 46.69 -18.28
C LEU A 483 -16.37 46.00 -17.12
N ALA A 484 -16.82 46.76 -16.13
CA ALA A 484 -17.57 46.22 -15.00
C ALA A 484 -18.88 45.52 -15.41
N GLN A 485 -19.70 46.17 -16.25
CA GLN A 485 -20.99 45.62 -16.68
C GLN A 485 -20.83 44.32 -17.46
N GLN A 486 -19.74 44.16 -18.22
CA GLN A 486 -19.43 42.94 -18.96
C GLN A 486 -18.43 42.06 -18.21
N TYR A 487 -18.22 42.30 -16.93
CA TYR A 487 -17.82 41.26 -15.97
C TYR A 487 -19.03 40.62 -15.33
N GLN A 488 -20.00 41.44 -14.89
CA GLN A 488 -21.20 41.07 -14.15
C GLN A 488 -22.04 39.93 -14.79
N VAL A 489 -22.84 40.19 -15.84
CA VAL A 489 -23.49 39.27 -16.80
C VAL A 489 -22.71 38.00 -17.30
N SER A 490 -21.47 37.68 -16.89
CA SER A 490 -20.80 36.46 -17.37
C SER A 490 -19.85 35.84 -16.38
N ALA A 491 -18.78 36.47 -15.91
CA ALA A 491 -17.92 35.82 -14.92
C ALA A 491 -18.71 35.65 -13.62
N TYR A 492 -19.31 36.74 -13.16
CA TYR A 492 -20.10 36.73 -11.93
C TYR A 492 -21.42 35.95 -12.09
N VAL A 493 -22.21 36.21 -13.15
CA VAL A 493 -23.45 35.47 -13.40
C VAL A 493 -23.22 33.99 -13.71
N SER A 494 -22.17 33.60 -14.44
CA SER A 494 -21.83 32.19 -14.66
C SER A 494 -21.40 31.53 -13.36
N ALA A 495 -20.57 32.20 -12.54
CA ALA A 495 -20.18 31.66 -11.23
C ALA A 495 -21.40 31.43 -10.33
N ILE A 496 -22.33 32.39 -10.26
CA ILE A 496 -23.59 32.24 -9.51
C ILE A 496 -24.46 31.12 -10.09
N SER A 497 -24.56 31.02 -11.41
CA SER A 497 -25.40 30.01 -12.07
C SER A 497 -24.84 28.59 -11.86
N GLU A 498 -23.53 28.42 -11.99
CA GLU A 498 -22.82 27.17 -11.69
C GLU A 498 -23.00 26.78 -10.21
N GLN A 499 -22.83 27.73 -9.29
CA GLN A 499 -23.07 27.52 -7.86
C GLN A 499 -24.53 27.13 -7.60
N GLY A 500 -25.49 27.83 -8.21
CA GLY A 500 -26.91 27.55 -8.10
C GLY A 500 -27.28 26.16 -8.62
N TYR A 501 -26.68 25.72 -9.73
CA TYR A 501 -26.86 24.36 -10.25
C TYR A 501 -26.27 23.30 -9.30
N ALA A 502 -25.08 23.54 -8.77
CA ALA A 502 -24.47 22.65 -7.79
C ALA A 502 -25.27 22.57 -6.49
N GLN A 503 -25.82 23.70 -6.01
CA GLN A 503 -26.72 23.75 -4.85
C GLN A 503 -28.06 23.05 -5.14
N ALA A 504 -28.63 23.21 -6.33
CA ALA A 504 -29.85 22.49 -6.73
C ALA A 504 -29.61 20.97 -6.78
N LYS A 505 -28.49 20.53 -7.36
CA LYS A 505 -28.06 19.13 -7.34
C LYS A 505 -27.85 18.62 -5.92
N MET A 506 -27.29 19.43 -5.03
CA MET A 506 -27.10 19.09 -3.62
C MET A 506 -28.45 18.88 -2.90
N ARG A 507 -29.45 19.72 -3.18
CA ARG A 507 -30.83 19.56 -2.67
C ARG A 507 -31.47 18.24 -3.10
N THR A 508 -31.22 17.77 -4.33
CA THR A 508 -31.73 16.45 -4.77
C THR A 508 -31.10 15.25 -4.04
N LEU A 509 -30.06 15.49 -3.24
CA LEU A 509 -29.35 14.48 -2.46
C LEU A 509 -29.64 14.60 -0.96
N GLU A 510 -30.51 15.52 -0.54
CA GLU A 510 -30.88 15.76 0.86
C GLU A 510 -31.75 14.66 1.47
N ASP A 511 -32.26 13.73 0.66
CA ASP A 511 -32.92 12.50 1.11
C ASP A 511 -32.04 11.66 2.06
N VAL A 512 -30.71 11.85 2.02
CA VAL A 512 -29.79 11.24 2.97
C VAL A 512 -29.85 12.03 4.29
N PRO A 513 -30.21 11.38 5.42
CA PRO A 513 -30.25 12.03 6.71
C PRO A 513 -28.91 12.68 7.05
N GLU A 514 -28.96 13.82 7.76
CA GLU A 514 -27.79 14.66 7.98
C GLU A 514 -26.60 13.92 8.62
N ALA A 515 -26.90 13.06 9.59
CA ALA A 515 -25.92 12.20 10.27
C ALA A 515 -25.16 11.23 9.34
N PHE A 516 -25.67 10.99 8.12
CA PHE A 516 -25.16 9.99 7.18
C PHE A 516 -24.70 10.59 5.84
N ARG A 517 -24.70 11.92 5.71
CA ARG A 517 -24.21 12.61 4.50
C ARG A 517 -22.70 12.43 4.29
N LYS A 518 -21.96 12.11 5.36
CA LYS A 518 -20.56 11.69 5.31
C LYS A 518 -20.49 10.17 5.08
N PRO A 519 -19.85 9.70 4.00
CA PRO A 519 -19.77 8.26 3.70
C PRO A 519 -19.14 7.42 4.81
N ILE A 520 -18.24 8.02 5.62
CA ILE A 520 -17.59 7.31 6.72
C ILE A 520 -18.53 7.07 7.89
N ASP A 521 -19.37 8.04 8.24
CA ASP A 521 -20.32 7.94 9.34
C ASP A 521 -21.43 6.93 9.01
N LEU A 522 -21.92 6.94 7.76
CA LEU A 522 -22.86 5.95 7.26
C LEU A 522 -22.26 4.54 7.25
N ARG A 523 -21.01 4.37 6.80
CA ARG A 523 -20.32 3.07 6.84
C ARG A 523 -20.18 2.56 8.26
N ASN A 524 -19.80 3.42 9.20
CA ASN A 524 -19.64 3.05 10.61
C ASN A 524 -20.98 2.70 11.27
N ALA A 525 -22.07 3.34 10.88
CA ALA A 525 -23.41 3.00 11.35
C ALA A 525 -23.89 1.65 10.80
N ILE A 526 -23.68 1.38 9.51
CA ILE A 526 -23.98 0.08 8.88
C ILE A 526 -23.16 -1.03 9.53
N HIS A 527 -21.87 -0.80 9.76
CA HIS A 527 -20.99 -1.79 10.41
C HIS A 527 -21.48 -2.14 11.82
N ARG A 528 -21.82 -1.15 12.64
CA ARG A 528 -22.34 -1.39 14.01
C ARG A 528 -23.64 -2.21 14.00
N LEU A 529 -24.55 -1.92 13.08
CA LEU A 529 -25.77 -2.72 12.93
C LEU A 529 -25.45 -4.15 12.48
N HIS A 530 -24.58 -4.32 11.47
CA HIS A 530 -24.17 -5.63 10.98
C HIS A 530 -23.51 -6.48 12.06
N GLU A 531 -22.64 -5.89 12.87
CA GLU A 531 -21.98 -6.54 14.01
C GLU A 531 -22.99 -6.99 15.07
N SER A 532 -23.97 -6.14 15.42
CA SER A 532 -25.04 -6.51 16.36
C SER A 532 -25.93 -7.65 15.84
N ILE A 533 -26.23 -7.67 14.53
CA ILE A 533 -27.01 -8.74 13.88
C ILE A 533 -26.23 -10.05 13.92
N GLN A 534 -24.96 -10.05 13.51
CA GLN A 534 -24.11 -11.24 13.52
C GLN A 534 -23.90 -11.80 14.92
N LEU A 535 -23.72 -10.92 15.93
CA LEU A 535 -23.59 -11.35 17.31
C LEU A 535 -24.85 -12.08 17.79
N TRP A 536 -26.04 -11.53 17.49
CA TRP A 536 -27.30 -12.18 17.85
C TRP A 536 -27.55 -13.48 17.06
N GLU A 537 -27.23 -13.53 15.77
CA GLU A 537 -27.34 -14.77 14.96
C GLU A 537 -26.48 -15.89 15.55
N LYS A 538 -25.22 -15.57 15.86
CA LYS A 538 -24.28 -16.51 16.47
C LYS A 538 -24.77 -16.96 17.86
N GLU A 539 -25.18 -16.02 18.70
CA GLU A 539 -25.68 -16.34 20.04
C GLU A 539 -26.95 -17.20 20.00
N THR A 540 -27.82 -16.99 19.00
CA THR A 540 -29.03 -17.79 18.77
C THR A 540 -28.68 -19.20 18.31
N GLU A 541 -27.75 -19.35 17.37
CA GLU A 541 -27.28 -20.65 16.89
C GLU A 541 -26.59 -21.46 18.00
N ASP A 542 -25.69 -20.82 18.75
CA ASP A 542 -24.97 -21.46 19.86
C ASP A 542 -25.93 -21.86 21.00
N THR A 543 -26.90 -21.00 21.33
CA THR A 543 -27.94 -21.30 22.33
C THR A 543 -28.85 -22.44 21.86
N ALA A 544 -29.20 -22.51 20.56
CA ALA A 544 -29.99 -23.61 20.02
C ALA A 544 -29.27 -24.96 20.11
N LYS A 545 -27.98 -25.02 19.72
CA LYS A 545 -27.15 -26.22 19.80
C LYS A 545 -26.99 -26.70 21.24
N THR A 546 -26.67 -25.79 22.16
CA THR A 546 -26.52 -26.12 23.58
C THR A 546 -27.83 -26.54 24.23
N ARG A 547 -28.96 -25.97 23.81
CA ARG A 547 -30.29 -26.39 24.28
C ARG A 547 -30.64 -27.81 23.82
N GLU A 548 -30.29 -28.20 22.60
CA GLU A 548 -30.53 -29.55 22.09
C GLU A 548 -29.71 -30.60 22.86
N THR A 549 -28.43 -30.30 23.14
CA THR A 549 -27.57 -31.19 23.94
C THR A 549 -28.06 -31.28 25.38
N ALA A 550 -28.45 -30.16 26.02
CA ALA A 550 -29.02 -30.15 27.37
C ALA A 550 -30.36 -30.92 27.44
N SER A 551 -31.21 -30.80 26.41
CA SER A 551 -32.47 -31.53 26.33
C SER A 551 -32.24 -33.05 26.19
N SER A 552 -31.24 -33.45 25.40
CA SER A 552 -30.86 -34.86 25.23
C SER A 552 -30.25 -35.43 26.52
N ALA A 553 -29.40 -34.66 27.22
CA ALA A 553 -28.85 -35.04 28.51
C ALA A 553 -29.94 -35.22 29.58
N TYR A 554 -30.92 -34.31 29.63
CA TYR A 554 -32.09 -34.44 30.51
C TYR A 554 -32.90 -35.70 30.18
N ALA A 555 -33.18 -35.97 28.90
CA ALA A 555 -33.94 -37.15 28.49
C ALA A 555 -33.23 -38.46 28.89
N ALA A 556 -31.91 -38.53 28.74
CA ALA A 556 -31.11 -39.67 29.16
C ALA A 556 -31.11 -39.85 30.69
N ALA A 557 -30.93 -38.77 31.45
CA ALA A 557 -30.94 -38.81 32.91
C ALA A 557 -32.33 -39.14 33.49
N ASP A 558 -33.41 -38.60 32.91
CA ASP A 558 -34.79 -38.89 33.30
C ASP A 558 -35.17 -40.35 32.99
N ALA A 559 -34.74 -40.88 31.83
CA ALA A 559 -34.90 -42.30 31.51
C ALA A 559 -34.15 -43.20 32.49
N GLY A 560 -32.90 -42.87 32.81
CA GLY A 560 -32.09 -43.59 33.81
C GLY A 560 -32.73 -43.56 35.21
N TYR A 561 -33.23 -42.41 35.64
CA TYR A 561 -33.93 -42.27 36.92
C TYR A 561 -35.21 -43.11 36.97
N LYS A 562 -36.04 -43.08 35.92
CA LYS A 562 -37.27 -43.89 35.82
C LYS A 562 -36.96 -45.40 35.86
N ALA A 563 -35.94 -45.83 35.13
CA ALA A 563 -35.50 -47.23 35.13
C ALA A 563 -35.02 -47.68 36.52
N ALA A 564 -34.14 -46.90 37.16
CA ALA A 564 -33.62 -47.20 38.50
C ALA A 564 -34.73 -47.19 39.57
N SER A 565 -35.67 -46.23 39.49
CA SER A 565 -36.83 -46.14 40.39
C SER A 565 -37.76 -47.36 40.27
N ALA A 566 -38.08 -47.78 39.03
CA ALA A 566 -38.89 -48.98 38.78
C ALA A 566 -38.20 -50.25 39.28
N GLN A 567 -36.88 -50.38 39.06
CA GLN A 567 -36.10 -51.51 39.55
C GLN A 567 -36.07 -51.54 41.09
N ARG A 568 -35.94 -50.38 41.75
CA ARG A 568 -36.00 -50.28 43.21
C ARG A 568 -37.36 -50.69 43.76
N GLN A 569 -38.45 -50.29 43.12
CA GLN A 569 -39.80 -50.67 43.53
C GLN A 569 -40.02 -52.19 43.42
N LYS A 570 -39.50 -52.82 42.36
CA LYS A 570 -39.51 -54.27 42.20
C LYS A 570 -38.72 -54.98 43.30
N LEU A 571 -37.47 -54.56 43.55
CA LEU A 571 -36.63 -55.13 44.61
C LEU A 571 -37.25 -54.97 46.01
N ALA A 572 -37.94 -53.85 46.29
CA ALA A 572 -38.64 -53.66 47.55
C ALA A 572 -39.82 -54.63 47.73
N LYS A 573 -40.54 -54.94 46.65
CA LYS A 573 -41.62 -55.94 46.66
C LYS A 573 -41.06 -57.35 46.88
N ASP A 574 -40.03 -57.71 46.12
CA ASP A 574 -39.36 -59.02 46.21
C ASP A 574 -38.79 -59.24 47.63
N TYR A 575 -38.18 -58.21 48.24
CA TYR A 575 -37.69 -58.27 49.62
C TYR A 575 -38.80 -58.59 50.63
N GLY A 576 -39.98 -58.00 50.46
CA GLY A 576 -41.14 -58.25 51.32
C GLY A 576 -41.67 -59.68 51.22
N GLU A 577 -41.69 -60.26 50.01
CA GLU A 577 -42.13 -61.63 49.75
C GLU A 577 -41.14 -62.66 50.34
N TRP A 578 -39.84 -62.47 50.08
CA TRP A 578 -38.79 -63.34 50.62
C TRP A 578 -38.67 -63.28 52.16
N LYS A 579 -38.91 -62.11 52.76
CA LYS A 579 -38.90 -61.95 54.22
C LYS A 579 -40.03 -62.74 54.89
N LYS A 580 -41.24 -62.72 54.32
CA LYS A 580 -42.37 -63.51 54.82
C LYS A 580 -42.12 -65.01 54.72
N ALA A 581 -41.57 -65.48 53.59
CA ALA A 581 -41.24 -66.89 53.40
C ALA A 581 -40.16 -67.39 54.40
N LEU A 582 -39.17 -66.54 54.72
CA LEU A 582 -38.17 -66.84 55.73
C LEU A 582 -38.76 -66.91 57.14
N GLU A 583 -39.71 -66.04 57.48
CA GLU A 583 -40.41 -66.07 58.78
C GLU A 583 -41.22 -67.35 59.00
N GLU A 584 -41.83 -67.89 57.95
CA GLU A 584 -42.58 -69.14 58.00
C GLU A 584 -41.63 -70.34 58.14
N LYS A 585 -40.58 -70.42 57.31
CA LYS A 585 -39.61 -71.53 57.33
C LYS A 585 -38.72 -71.55 58.58
N SER A 586 -38.45 -70.39 59.17
CA SER A 586 -37.70 -70.29 60.44
C SER A 586 -38.44 -70.92 61.61
N LYS A 587 -39.77 -70.84 61.65
CA LYS A 587 -40.59 -71.48 62.68
C LYS A 587 -40.65 -73.00 62.49
N GLU A 588 -40.73 -73.48 61.25
CA GLU A 588 -40.69 -74.91 60.93
C GLU A 588 -39.37 -75.57 61.37
N ALA A 589 -38.24 -74.84 61.29
CA ALA A 589 -36.92 -75.31 61.69
C ALA A 589 -36.65 -75.22 63.22
N GLY A 590 -37.66 -74.89 64.04
CA GLY A 590 -37.58 -74.94 65.50
C GLY A 590 -36.91 -73.74 66.19
N PHE A 591 -36.74 -72.61 65.49
CA PHE A 591 -36.21 -71.38 66.08
C PHE A 591 -37.32 -70.53 66.71
N GLU A 592 -37.08 -69.99 67.92
CA GLU A 592 -38.06 -69.20 68.68
C GLU A 592 -38.40 -67.84 68.04
N SER A 593 -37.51 -67.31 67.20
CA SER A 593 -37.72 -66.06 66.46
C SER A 593 -36.81 -65.97 65.24
N LEU A 594 -37.16 -65.09 64.30
CA LEU A 594 -36.30 -64.78 63.16
C LEU A 594 -34.91 -64.28 63.59
N ALA A 595 -34.83 -63.56 64.72
CA ALA A 595 -33.58 -63.06 65.28
C ALA A 595 -32.71 -64.21 65.84
N ALA A 596 -33.34 -65.21 66.47
CA ALA A 596 -32.65 -66.41 66.93
C ALA A 596 -32.12 -67.24 65.73
N CYS A 597 -32.93 -67.45 64.69
CA CYS A 597 -32.50 -68.11 63.47
C CYS A 597 -31.38 -67.34 62.75
N ARG A 598 -31.50 -66.01 62.65
CA ARG A 598 -30.49 -65.16 62.04
C ARG A 598 -29.16 -65.20 62.81
N SER A 599 -29.18 -65.20 64.15
CA SER A 599 -27.94 -65.24 64.94
C SER A 599 -27.17 -66.56 64.81
N TRP A 600 -27.87 -67.67 64.50
CA TRP A 600 -27.23 -68.95 64.15
C TRP A 600 -26.83 -69.02 62.66
N TYR A 601 -27.61 -68.42 61.76
CA TYR A 601 -27.27 -68.31 60.34
C TYR A 601 -26.07 -67.38 60.07
N GLU A 602 -25.91 -66.31 60.84
CA GLU A 602 -24.71 -65.46 60.81
C GLU A 602 -23.45 -66.22 61.25
N LYS A 603 -23.63 -67.34 61.97
CA LYS A 603 -22.58 -68.29 62.32
C LYS A 603 -22.48 -69.46 61.32
N ARG A 604 -23.14 -69.42 60.15
CA ARG A 604 -23.04 -70.49 59.13
C ARG A 604 -21.66 -70.65 58.53
N ASP A 605 -20.93 -69.56 58.37
CA ASP A 605 -19.56 -69.60 57.84
C ASP A 605 -18.63 -70.19 58.91
N LEU A 606 -18.99 -69.99 60.19
CA LEU A 606 -18.43 -70.72 61.31
C LEU A 606 -18.83 -72.20 61.31
N GLU A 607 -19.75 -72.70 60.49
CA GLU A 607 -19.97 -74.15 60.40
C GLU A 607 -18.76 -74.83 59.79
N ASN A 608 -18.35 -74.37 58.61
CA ASN A 608 -17.14 -74.85 57.99
C ASN A 608 -15.96 -74.45 58.84
N THR A 609 -15.86 -73.22 59.35
CA THR A 609 -14.73 -72.88 60.22
C THR A 609 -14.73 -73.66 61.52
N LEU A 610 -15.84 -74.03 62.16
CA LEU A 610 -15.85 -74.82 63.41
C LEU A 610 -15.70 -76.31 63.14
N THR A 611 -16.32 -76.84 62.06
CA THR A 611 -16.16 -78.23 61.62
C THR A 611 -14.75 -78.46 61.11
N GLN A 612 -14.27 -77.56 60.25
CA GLN A 612 -12.90 -77.49 59.82
C GLN A 612 -12.01 -77.13 60.99
N ASN A 613 -12.34 -76.28 61.97
CA ASN A 613 -11.49 -76.08 63.15
C ASN A 613 -11.47 -77.31 64.04
N LEU A 614 -12.50 -78.16 64.07
CA LEU A 614 -12.52 -79.43 64.80
C LEU A 614 -11.72 -80.50 64.05
N GLU A 615 -11.91 -80.62 62.74
CA GLU A 615 -11.13 -81.50 61.86
C GLU A 615 -9.69 -81.03 61.74
N THR A 616 -9.46 -79.72 61.67
CA THR A 616 -8.17 -79.03 61.63
C THR A 616 -7.57 -79.00 63.02
N TYR A 617 -8.32 -78.96 64.12
CA TYR A 617 -7.78 -79.21 65.45
C TYR A 617 -7.28 -80.64 65.56
N ARG A 618 -8.10 -81.63 65.14
CA ARG A 618 -7.72 -83.06 65.11
C ARG A 618 -6.53 -83.31 64.16
N ARG A 619 -6.56 -82.73 62.96
CA ARG A 619 -5.53 -82.83 61.92
C ARG A 619 -4.30 -81.97 62.20
N LEU A 620 -4.40 -80.81 62.82
CA LEU A 620 -3.27 -79.97 63.24
C LEU A 620 -2.67 -80.52 64.52
N ARG A 621 -3.43 -81.18 65.39
CA ARG A 621 -2.84 -81.90 66.53
C ARG A 621 -2.03 -83.06 66.00
N GLN A 622 -2.65 -83.95 65.23
CA GLN A 622 -1.97 -85.10 64.61
C GLN A 622 -0.88 -84.65 63.61
N GLY A 623 -1.09 -83.54 62.91
CA GLY A 623 -0.22 -82.98 61.90
C GLY A 623 0.90 -82.16 62.48
N ALA A 624 0.70 -81.35 63.52
CA ALA A 624 1.78 -80.68 64.24
C ALA A 624 2.64 -81.69 65.00
N GLU A 625 2.04 -82.78 65.50
CA GLU A 625 2.77 -83.89 66.12
C GLU A 625 3.64 -84.63 65.08
N LYS A 626 3.09 -84.89 63.90
CA LYS A 626 3.84 -85.49 62.78
C LYS A 626 4.87 -84.54 62.15
N VAL A 627 4.53 -83.27 61.92
CA VAL A 627 5.43 -82.24 61.35
C VAL A 627 6.54 -81.89 62.34
N ALA A 628 6.26 -81.78 63.64
CA ALA A 628 7.31 -81.61 64.63
C ALA A 628 8.24 -82.82 64.71
N ALA A 629 7.79 -84.03 64.35
CA ALA A 629 8.64 -85.21 64.24
C ALA A 629 9.44 -85.23 62.92
N ASP A 630 8.78 -84.99 61.78
CA ASP A 630 9.36 -85.04 60.44
C ASP A 630 10.34 -83.87 60.18
N GLU A 631 10.02 -82.65 60.60
CA GLU A 631 10.91 -81.47 60.47
C GLU A 631 12.12 -81.57 61.40
N LYS A 632 11.95 -82.17 62.59
CA LYS A 632 13.04 -82.44 63.53
C LYS A 632 13.99 -83.51 63.02
N ASP A 633 13.50 -84.42 62.17
CA ASP A 633 14.31 -85.39 61.45
C ASP A 633 15.00 -84.76 60.22
N PHE A 634 14.30 -83.94 59.44
CA PHE A 634 14.81 -83.23 58.26
C PHE A 634 15.91 -82.20 58.59
N LEU A 635 15.79 -81.51 59.73
CA LEU A 635 16.72 -80.45 60.14
C LEU A 635 17.94 -80.94 60.94
N LYS A 636 18.10 -82.27 61.14
CA LYS A 636 19.13 -82.88 62.03
C LYS A 636 20.55 -82.35 61.84
N ASP A 637 20.98 -82.13 60.60
CA ASP A 637 22.35 -81.72 60.26
C ASP A 637 22.44 -80.29 59.67
N SER A 638 21.34 -79.52 59.71
CA SER A 638 21.28 -78.18 59.13
C SER A 638 21.43 -77.09 60.21
N GLN A 639 22.03 -75.96 59.87
CA GLN A 639 22.09 -74.77 60.72
C GLN A 639 21.09 -73.71 60.23
N LYS A 640 20.52 -72.93 61.14
CA LYS A 640 19.53 -71.90 60.81
C LYS A 640 20.20 -70.78 59.97
N PRO A 641 19.73 -70.50 58.75
CA PRO A 641 20.27 -69.41 57.93
C PRO A 641 20.00 -68.03 58.56
N ASP A 642 20.95 -67.11 58.40
CA ASP A 642 20.78 -65.71 58.80
C ASP A 642 20.06 -64.92 57.70
N MET A 643 18.72 -64.92 57.78
CA MET A 643 17.87 -64.22 56.83
C MET A 643 17.95 -62.68 56.93
N ALA A 644 18.49 -62.13 58.02
CA ALA A 644 18.65 -60.68 58.16
C ALA A 644 19.81 -60.18 57.31
N HIS A 645 20.94 -60.89 57.33
CA HIS A 645 22.10 -60.59 56.47
C HIS A 645 21.77 -60.77 54.98
N LEU A 646 21.15 -61.91 54.63
CA LEU A 646 20.72 -62.19 53.26
C LEU A 646 19.65 -61.18 52.75
N GLY A 647 18.80 -60.65 53.64
CA GLY A 647 17.86 -59.58 53.29
C GLY A 647 18.54 -58.24 52.98
N GLN A 648 19.66 -57.92 53.64
CA GLN A 648 20.46 -56.72 53.33
C GLN A 648 21.15 -56.85 51.97
N GLU A 649 21.73 -58.01 51.66
CA GLU A 649 22.34 -58.29 50.35
C GLU A 649 21.31 -58.23 49.19
N ASP A 650 20.07 -58.71 49.40
CA ASP A 650 18.97 -58.56 48.43
C ASP A 650 18.67 -57.08 48.13
N GLN A 651 18.60 -56.26 49.19
CA GLN A 651 18.34 -54.83 49.06
C GLN A 651 19.49 -54.09 48.39
N GLU A 652 20.74 -54.49 48.61
CA GLU A 652 21.91 -53.93 47.95
C GLU A 652 21.90 -54.18 46.44
N HIS A 653 21.63 -55.42 46.00
CA HIS A 653 21.50 -55.75 44.59
C HIS A 653 20.33 -55.00 43.91
N GLN A 654 19.16 -54.92 44.57
CA GLN A 654 18.02 -54.14 44.06
C GLN A 654 18.37 -52.66 43.91
N ASN A 655 19.06 -52.08 44.89
CA ASN A 655 19.51 -50.68 44.84
C ASN A 655 20.59 -50.45 43.77
N ALA A 656 21.45 -51.42 43.51
CA ALA A 656 22.44 -51.36 42.44
C ALA A 656 21.77 -51.34 41.05
N ILE A 657 20.86 -52.29 40.80
CA ILE A 657 20.07 -52.36 39.55
C ILE A 657 19.25 -51.08 39.36
N HIS A 658 18.57 -50.59 40.41
CA HIS A 658 17.78 -49.36 40.33
C HIS A 658 18.62 -48.13 39.95
N ARG A 659 19.83 -47.99 40.53
CA ARG A 659 20.78 -46.93 40.17
C ARG A 659 21.22 -47.03 38.72
N MET A 660 21.54 -48.23 38.24
CA MET A 660 21.92 -48.45 36.83
C MET A 660 20.77 -48.14 35.86
N VAL A 661 19.53 -48.54 36.18
CA VAL A 661 18.34 -48.20 35.38
C VAL A 661 18.14 -46.69 35.29
N LYS A 662 18.31 -45.97 36.41
CA LYS A 662 18.24 -44.51 36.42
C LYS A 662 19.32 -43.88 35.53
N MET A 663 20.57 -44.31 35.66
CA MET A 663 21.69 -43.81 34.83
C MET A 663 21.48 -44.09 33.34
N ILE A 664 20.94 -45.25 32.97
CA ILE A 664 20.57 -45.59 31.60
C ILE A 664 19.46 -44.66 31.10
N SER A 665 18.41 -44.44 31.90
CA SER A 665 17.31 -43.54 31.54
C SER A 665 17.78 -42.10 31.34
N ASP A 666 18.63 -41.58 32.22
CA ASP A 666 19.22 -40.24 32.10
C ASP A 666 20.09 -40.14 30.83
N GLY A 667 20.87 -41.20 30.53
CA GLY A 667 21.66 -41.30 29.30
C GLY A 667 20.80 -41.39 28.03
N GLU A 668 19.67 -42.10 28.05
CA GLU A 668 18.72 -42.18 26.93
C GLU A 668 18.06 -40.83 26.65
N ASN A 669 17.68 -40.11 27.71
CA ASN A 669 17.16 -38.74 27.60
C ASN A 669 18.22 -37.79 27.02
N ARG A 670 19.47 -37.90 27.47
CA ARG A 670 20.61 -37.12 26.93
C ARG A 670 20.85 -37.45 25.46
N LYS A 671 20.86 -38.73 25.09
CA LYS A 671 21.02 -39.19 23.71
C LYS A 671 19.93 -38.59 22.81
N LYS A 672 18.66 -38.66 23.23
CA LYS A 672 17.54 -38.09 22.49
C LYS A 672 17.68 -36.59 22.30
N LEU A 673 18.04 -35.85 23.35
CA LEU A 673 18.29 -34.40 23.27
C LEU A 673 19.39 -34.07 22.24
N LEU A 674 20.49 -34.84 22.23
CA LEU A 674 21.58 -34.63 21.30
C LEU A 674 21.19 -34.98 19.85
N GLU A 675 20.42 -36.04 19.63
CA GLU A 675 19.87 -36.42 18.31
C GLU A 675 18.91 -35.35 17.77
N ASP A 676 17.99 -34.86 18.61
CA ASP A 676 17.07 -33.77 18.26
C ASP A 676 17.83 -32.47 17.93
N THR A 677 18.89 -32.19 18.69
CA THR A 677 19.76 -31.03 18.44
C THR A 677 20.50 -31.18 17.12
N ALA A 678 21.06 -32.36 16.82
CA ALA A 678 21.76 -32.62 15.57
C ALA A 678 20.85 -32.48 14.34
N ALA A 679 19.60 -32.93 14.44
CA ALA A 679 18.60 -32.76 13.38
C ALA A 679 18.30 -31.27 13.11
N LYS A 680 18.11 -30.47 14.18
CA LYS A 680 17.88 -29.02 14.07
C LYS A 680 19.08 -28.26 13.51
N VAL A 681 20.28 -28.59 13.98
CA VAL A 681 21.52 -27.98 13.48
C VAL A 681 21.70 -28.24 11.99
N LYS A 682 21.40 -29.45 11.52
CA LYS A 682 21.43 -29.78 10.09
C LYS A 682 20.45 -28.92 9.28
N ASP A 683 19.21 -28.77 9.73
CA ASP A 683 18.21 -27.90 9.06
C ASP A 683 18.66 -26.44 9.00
N ILE A 684 19.19 -25.91 10.12
CA ILE A 684 19.72 -24.55 10.19
C ILE A 684 20.90 -24.39 9.23
N ALA A 685 21.82 -25.36 9.16
CA ALA A 685 22.97 -25.32 8.26
C ALA A 685 22.57 -25.28 6.78
N GLU A 686 21.58 -26.10 6.36
CA GLU A 686 21.07 -26.11 4.99
C GLU A 686 20.42 -24.76 4.61
N ARG A 687 19.63 -24.17 5.52
CA ARG A 687 19.06 -22.83 5.33
C ARG A 687 20.14 -21.75 5.26
N HIS A 688 21.11 -21.83 6.15
CA HIS A 688 22.21 -20.87 6.26
C HIS A 688 23.08 -20.84 5.00
N GLU A 689 23.41 -22.02 4.45
CA GLU A 689 24.15 -22.13 3.19
C GLU A 689 23.41 -21.43 2.05
N LYS A 690 22.09 -21.65 1.93
CA LYS A 690 21.27 -20.99 0.92
C LYS A 690 21.24 -19.47 1.10
N THR A 691 21.00 -18.99 2.34
CA THR A 691 21.02 -17.56 2.67
C THR A 691 22.36 -16.92 2.34
N LEU A 692 23.49 -17.62 2.59
CA LEU A 692 24.83 -17.17 2.22
C LEU A 692 25.05 -17.10 0.70
N GLN A 693 24.59 -18.10 -0.05
CA GLN A 693 24.68 -18.11 -1.51
C GLN A 693 23.89 -16.94 -2.12
N ASP A 694 22.66 -16.73 -1.67
CA ASP A 694 21.81 -15.63 -2.10
C ASP A 694 22.42 -14.28 -1.73
N ALA A 695 22.92 -14.14 -0.49
CA ALA A 695 23.58 -12.91 -0.03
C ALA A 695 24.83 -12.61 -0.86
N SER A 696 25.64 -13.63 -1.18
CA SER A 696 26.83 -13.49 -2.04
C SER A 696 26.46 -13.02 -3.44
N LEU A 697 25.45 -13.63 -4.06
CA LEU A 697 24.98 -13.27 -5.40
C LEU A 697 24.46 -11.83 -5.44
N VAL A 698 23.56 -11.48 -4.51
CA VAL A 698 22.96 -10.14 -4.43
C VAL A 698 24.01 -9.09 -4.09
N SER A 699 24.96 -9.41 -3.19
CA SER A 699 26.10 -8.54 -2.89
C SER A 699 26.97 -8.30 -4.13
N GLY A 700 27.29 -9.36 -4.88
CA GLY A 700 28.03 -9.26 -6.13
C GLY A 700 27.34 -8.37 -7.17
N LEU A 701 26.03 -8.57 -7.37
CA LEU A 701 25.21 -7.74 -8.27
C LEU A 701 25.11 -6.30 -7.79
N TYR A 702 24.91 -6.07 -6.49
CA TYR A 702 24.83 -4.74 -5.91
C TYR A 702 26.16 -3.98 -6.06
N ASN A 703 27.28 -4.64 -5.77
CA ASN A 703 28.60 -4.05 -5.91
C ASN A 703 28.96 -3.77 -7.37
N LEU A 704 28.56 -4.66 -8.28
CA LEU A 704 28.71 -4.45 -9.73
C LEU A 704 27.89 -3.24 -10.20
N THR A 705 26.61 -3.15 -9.83
CA THR A 705 25.72 -2.06 -10.26
C THR A 705 26.07 -0.72 -9.62
N ARG A 706 26.60 -0.72 -8.41
CA ARG A 706 27.15 0.48 -7.75
C ARG A 706 28.48 0.94 -8.37
N GLY A 707 29.15 0.07 -9.13
CA GLY A 707 30.42 0.36 -9.75
C GLY A 707 31.59 0.35 -8.77
N GLU A 708 31.62 -0.58 -7.81
CA GLU A 708 32.71 -0.69 -6.84
C GLU A 708 34.09 -0.88 -7.52
N LYS A 709 34.14 -1.69 -8.59
CA LYS A 709 35.35 -1.91 -9.38
C LYS A 709 35.46 -1.00 -10.60
N SER A 710 34.35 -0.73 -11.28
CA SER A 710 34.31 0.08 -12.51
C SER A 710 34.30 1.59 -12.26
N ARG A 711 34.08 2.03 -11.02
CA ARG A 711 33.83 3.43 -10.61
C ARG A 711 32.63 4.11 -11.29
N ILE A 712 31.87 3.39 -12.11
CA ILE A 712 30.72 3.89 -12.86
C ILE A 712 29.51 3.04 -12.49
N THR A 713 28.42 3.70 -12.07
CA THR A 713 27.15 3.03 -11.75
C THR A 713 26.49 2.46 -13.00
N LEU A 714 25.62 1.45 -12.85
CA LEU A 714 24.87 0.87 -13.95
C LEU A 714 24.09 1.94 -14.74
N GLU A 715 23.44 2.86 -14.03
CA GLU A 715 22.72 3.96 -14.67
C GLU A 715 23.65 4.83 -15.54
N ARG A 716 24.82 5.20 -15.02
CA ARG A 716 25.78 6.04 -15.74
C ARG A 716 26.45 5.30 -16.90
N TYR A 717 26.66 3.99 -16.77
CA TYR A 717 27.12 3.12 -17.86
C TYR A 717 26.13 3.11 -19.03
N VAL A 718 24.83 2.95 -18.74
CA VAL A 718 23.77 2.98 -19.76
C VAL A 718 23.67 4.37 -20.41
N LEU A 719 23.76 5.44 -19.62
CA LEU A 719 23.80 6.80 -20.16
C LEU A 719 25.00 7.04 -21.07
N GLY A 720 26.18 6.49 -20.73
CA GLY A 720 27.37 6.54 -21.58
C GLY A 720 27.15 5.87 -22.94
N ALA A 721 26.55 4.67 -22.95
CA ALA A 721 26.23 3.94 -24.18
C ALA A 721 25.20 4.69 -25.04
N LEU A 722 24.19 5.32 -24.42
CA LEU A 722 23.22 6.16 -25.13
C LEU A 722 23.88 7.42 -25.69
N LEU A 723 24.81 8.04 -24.96
CA LEU A 723 25.57 9.19 -25.44
C LEU A 723 26.49 8.82 -26.63
N ASP A 724 27.03 7.60 -26.65
CA ASP A 724 27.80 7.06 -27.78
C ASP A 724 26.91 6.83 -29.02
N GLU A 725 25.65 6.43 -28.86
CA GLU A 725 24.67 6.40 -29.96
C GLU A 725 24.37 7.82 -30.47
N VAL A 726 24.15 8.78 -29.56
CA VAL A 726 23.84 10.18 -29.90
C VAL A 726 24.99 10.86 -30.63
N THR A 727 26.22 10.70 -30.17
CA THR A 727 27.41 11.29 -30.82
C THR A 727 27.66 10.68 -32.20
N ARG A 728 27.43 9.37 -32.37
CA ARG A 728 27.47 8.73 -33.70
C ARG A 728 26.42 9.31 -34.65
N ALA A 729 25.18 9.45 -34.21
CA ALA A 729 24.11 10.05 -35.01
C ALA A 729 24.36 11.54 -35.32
N ALA A 730 24.98 12.27 -34.39
CA ALA A 730 25.39 13.66 -34.59
C ALA A 730 26.51 13.80 -35.63
N ASN A 731 27.51 12.92 -35.58
CA ASN A 731 28.67 12.96 -36.46
C ASN A 731 28.34 12.71 -37.93
N LEU A 732 27.24 12.01 -38.24
CA LEU A 732 26.74 11.90 -39.61
C LEU A 732 26.57 13.27 -40.28
N ARG A 733 26.28 14.30 -39.50
CA ARG A 733 26.02 15.67 -39.99
C ARG A 733 27.14 16.63 -39.64
N LEU A 734 27.76 16.47 -38.46
CA LEU A 734 28.87 17.32 -38.04
C LEU A 734 30.06 17.21 -38.98
N LEU A 735 30.35 16.00 -39.47
CA LEU A 735 31.44 15.79 -40.42
C LEU A 735 31.21 16.62 -41.68
N ASP A 736 30.05 16.52 -42.31
CA ASP A 736 29.76 17.26 -43.54
C ASP A 736 29.72 18.77 -43.30
N MET A 737 29.06 19.23 -42.25
CA MET A 737 28.96 20.66 -41.91
C MET A 737 30.31 21.29 -41.53
N SER A 738 31.27 20.51 -41.05
CA SER A 738 32.61 20.97 -40.70
C SER A 738 33.67 20.62 -41.74
N HIS A 739 33.28 20.20 -42.96
CA HIS A 739 34.22 19.76 -44.01
C HIS A 739 35.17 18.65 -43.53
N HIS A 740 34.61 17.66 -42.82
CA HIS A 740 35.30 16.55 -42.15
C HIS A 740 36.36 16.98 -41.12
N ARG A 741 36.23 18.20 -40.57
CA ARG A 741 37.16 18.72 -39.55
C ARG A 741 36.87 18.18 -38.15
N TYR A 742 35.60 18.20 -37.75
CA TYR A 742 35.21 17.94 -36.37
C TYR A 742 34.37 16.67 -36.22
N SER A 743 34.67 15.88 -35.19
CA SER A 743 33.80 14.78 -34.75
C SER A 743 33.68 14.74 -33.23
N LEU A 744 32.44 14.60 -32.74
CA LEU A 744 32.11 14.46 -31.33
C LEU A 744 32.28 13.01 -30.88
N HIS A 745 32.92 12.81 -29.74
CA HIS A 745 32.96 11.52 -29.09
C HIS A 745 32.97 11.70 -27.59
N ARG A 746 32.59 10.64 -26.89
CA ARG A 746 32.74 10.60 -25.44
C ARG A 746 34.21 10.37 -25.11
N MET A 747 34.73 11.14 -24.14
CA MET A 747 36.10 10.99 -23.65
C MET A 747 36.33 9.54 -23.23
N ALA A 748 37.34 8.91 -23.83
CA ALA A 748 37.73 7.54 -23.53
C ALA A 748 38.69 7.54 -22.34
N GLY A 749 38.20 7.18 -21.16
CA GLY A 749 39.04 7.00 -19.98
C GLY A 749 38.31 7.23 -18.66
N ASP A 750 38.84 6.64 -17.60
CA ASP A 750 38.47 6.97 -16.23
C ASP A 750 38.97 8.37 -15.93
N SER A 751 38.07 9.34 -15.76
CA SER A 751 38.48 10.58 -15.11
C SER A 751 39.00 10.23 -13.71
N THR A 752 40.07 10.91 -13.30
CA THR A 752 40.73 10.72 -11.99
C THR A 752 39.76 10.80 -10.80
N ASP A 753 38.61 11.43 -10.99
CA ASP A 753 37.61 11.70 -9.97
C ASP A 753 36.56 10.57 -9.82
N GLY A 754 36.69 9.46 -10.56
CA GLY A 754 35.72 8.35 -10.51
C GLY A 754 34.33 8.74 -11.03
N ARG A 755 34.24 9.84 -11.78
CA ARG A 755 33.03 10.38 -12.41
C ARG A 755 33.20 10.38 -13.92
N GLY A 756 33.85 9.35 -14.45
CA GLY A 756 34.15 9.21 -15.87
C GLY A 756 32.91 8.88 -16.68
N GLY A 757 32.98 9.12 -17.99
CA GLY A 757 32.08 8.45 -18.92
C GLY A 757 30.86 9.22 -19.39
N LEU A 758 30.75 10.53 -19.16
CA LEU A 758 29.75 11.40 -19.84
C LEU A 758 30.38 12.68 -20.42
N THR A 759 31.70 12.83 -20.38
CA THR A 759 32.38 14.02 -20.93
C THR A 759 32.45 13.93 -22.45
N LEU A 760 32.13 15.01 -23.15
CA LEU A 760 32.22 15.11 -24.60
C LEU A 760 33.51 15.81 -25.01
N GLU A 761 34.19 15.21 -25.98
CA GLU A 761 35.35 15.75 -26.66
C GLU A 761 35.07 15.92 -28.15
N VAL A 762 35.80 16.84 -28.75
CA VAL A 762 35.81 17.07 -30.19
C VAL A 762 37.19 16.69 -30.68
N SER A 763 37.25 15.76 -31.63
CA SER A 763 38.47 15.51 -32.42
C SER A 763 38.54 16.52 -33.55
N ASP A 764 39.67 17.20 -33.67
CA ASP A 764 39.98 18.08 -34.80
C ASP A 764 40.95 17.36 -35.74
N SER A 765 40.49 17.02 -36.95
CA SER A 765 41.27 16.28 -37.95
C SER A 765 42.44 17.08 -38.52
N TYR A 766 42.41 18.42 -38.44
CA TYR A 766 43.51 19.27 -38.90
C TYR A 766 44.68 19.27 -37.91
N THR A 767 44.39 19.18 -36.61
CA THR A 767 45.43 19.15 -35.57
C THR A 767 45.77 17.74 -35.09
N GLY A 768 44.92 16.75 -35.40
CA GLY A 768 45.03 15.37 -34.93
C GLY A 768 44.80 15.20 -33.42
N ARG A 769 44.28 16.24 -32.73
CA ARG A 769 44.09 16.25 -31.27
C ARG A 769 42.61 16.28 -30.91
N SER A 770 42.26 15.56 -29.84
CA SER A 770 40.98 15.71 -29.16
C SER A 770 41.08 16.78 -28.08
N ARG A 771 40.04 17.61 -27.97
CA ARG A 771 39.92 18.65 -26.94
C ARG A 771 38.51 18.67 -26.35
N PRO A 772 38.32 19.12 -25.10
CA PRO A 772 36.98 19.25 -24.52
C PRO A 772 36.07 20.14 -25.37
N ALA A 773 34.80 19.75 -25.52
CA ALA A 773 33.85 20.44 -26.40
C ALA A 773 33.57 21.91 -25.99
N ASN A 774 33.92 22.30 -24.76
CA ASN A 774 33.80 23.70 -24.29
C ASN A 774 34.90 24.63 -24.83
N THR A 775 35.88 24.11 -25.58
CA THR A 775 36.98 24.89 -26.18
C THR A 775 36.73 25.32 -27.64
N LEU A 776 35.56 24.95 -28.20
CA LEU A 776 35.15 25.33 -29.55
C LEU A 776 34.88 26.84 -29.67
N SER A 777 35.12 27.41 -30.86
CA SER A 777 34.75 28.80 -31.17
C SER A 777 33.23 28.98 -31.22
N GLY A 778 32.74 30.23 -31.36
CA GLY A 778 31.31 30.53 -31.42
C GLY A 778 30.56 29.77 -32.52
N GLY A 779 31.06 29.84 -33.76
CA GLY A 779 30.47 29.13 -34.91
C GLY A 779 30.65 27.61 -34.85
N GLU A 780 31.79 27.13 -34.35
CA GLU A 780 32.06 25.69 -34.20
C GLU A 780 31.16 25.06 -33.13
N THR A 781 30.96 25.77 -32.01
CA THR A 781 30.03 25.36 -30.96
C THR A 781 28.62 25.25 -31.52
N PHE A 782 28.23 26.17 -32.41
CA PHE A 782 26.93 26.11 -33.06
C PHE A 782 26.77 24.85 -33.91
N LEU A 783 27.70 24.57 -34.84
CA LEU A 783 27.66 23.35 -35.68
C LEU A 783 27.63 22.06 -34.85
N ALA A 784 28.47 21.98 -33.81
CA ALA A 784 28.49 20.84 -32.89
C ALA A 784 27.17 20.70 -32.12
N SER A 785 26.58 21.81 -31.67
CA SER A 785 25.31 21.81 -30.93
C SER A 785 24.11 21.42 -31.79
N LEU A 786 24.07 21.92 -33.03
CA LEU A 786 23.04 21.58 -34.01
C LEU A 786 23.11 20.10 -34.37
N SER A 787 24.32 19.60 -34.65
CA SER A 787 24.56 18.17 -34.92
C SER A 787 24.14 17.29 -33.76
N LEU A 788 24.52 17.68 -32.53
CA LEU A 788 24.19 16.93 -31.33
C LEU A 788 22.68 16.90 -31.07
N ALA A 789 21.97 18.00 -31.30
CA ALA A 789 20.53 18.06 -31.19
C ALA A 789 19.81 17.15 -32.19
N LEU A 790 20.25 17.19 -33.45
CA LEU A 790 19.73 16.32 -34.50
C LEU A 790 19.98 14.83 -34.17
N GLY A 791 21.20 14.50 -33.73
CA GLY A 791 21.55 13.15 -33.30
C GLY A 791 20.76 12.68 -32.07
N LEU A 792 20.52 13.57 -31.10
CA LEU A 792 19.72 13.27 -29.93
C LEU A 792 18.26 12.99 -30.31
N ALA A 793 17.67 13.81 -31.17
CA ALA A 793 16.30 13.61 -31.65
C ALA A 793 16.16 12.25 -32.35
N ASP A 794 17.12 11.86 -33.19
CA ASP A 794 17.14 10.58 -33.89
C ASP A 794 17.19 9.39 -32.92
N VAL A 795 18.05 9.44 -31.89
CA VAL A 795 18.19 8.34 -30.91
C VAL A 795 17.00 8.26 -29.96
N VAL A 796 16.47 9.40 -29.48
CA VAL A 796 15.26 9.42 -28.65
C VAL A 796 14.07 8.83 -29.42
N GLN A 797 13.92 9.20 -30.69
CA GLN A 797 12.88 8.69 -31.57
C GLN A 797 13.00 7.18 -31.81
N ALA A 798 14.22 6.66 -32.01
CA ALA A 798 14.47 5.24 -32.20
C ALA A 798 14.15 4.40 -30.94
N LYS A 799 14.42 4.93 -29.73
CA LYS A 799 14.22 4.21 -28.46
C LYS A 799 12.80 4.31 -27.89
N GLN A 800 12.02 5.35 -28.24
CA GLN A 800 10.67 5.57 -27.70
C GLN A 800 9.52 4.87 -28.47
N GLY A 801 9.82 3.97 -29.42
CA GLY A 801 8.82 3.02 -29.91
C GLY A 801 7.75 3.58 -30.85
N GLY A 802 8.07 4.59 -31.68
CA GLY A 802 7.31 4.85 -32.91
C GLY A 802 6.55 6.17 -33.03
N VAL A 803 6.61 7.08 -32.04
CA VAL A 803 6.10 8.45 -32.25
C VAL A 803 7.12 9.24 -33.07
N ARG A 804 6.90 9.31 -34.38
CA ARG A 804 7.74 10.09 -35.29
C ARG A 804 7.54 11.57 -34.98
N LEU A 805 8.60 12.34 -34.71
CA LEU A 805 8.57 13.82 -34.65
C LEU A 805 9.13 14.33 -35.98
N ASP A 806 8.31 15.08 -36.73
CA ASP A 806 8.62 15.48 -38.10
C ASP A 806 8.79 16.99 -38.19
N THR A 807 9.06 17.64 -37.07
CA THR A 807 9.15 19.10 -37.00
C THR A 807 10.25 19.52 -36.07
N MET A 808 11.08 20.44 -36.54
CA MET A 808 12.15 21.05 -35.77
C MET A 808 12.22 22.54 -36.08
N PHE A 809 12.43 23.34 -35.05
CA PHE A 809 12.65 24.78 -35.14
C PHE A 809 14.04 25.13 -34.64
N ILE A 810 14.78 25.90 -35.43
CA ILE A 810 16.15 26.31 -35.13
C ILE A 810 16.16 27.79 -34.79
N ASP A 811 16.36 28.15 -33.52
CA ASP A 811 16.38 29.56 -33.07
C ASP A 811 17.82 30.07 -32.94
N GLU A 812 18.27 30.80 -33.96
CA GLU A 812 19.56 31.53 -34.04
C GLU A 812 20.87 30.70 -34.03
N GLY A 813 21.99 31.39 -34.31
CA GLY A 813 23.37 30.86 -34.36
C GLY A 813 24.04 30.96 -35.72
N PHE A 814 23.24 31.12 -36.79
CA PHE A 814 23.73 31.31 -38.16
C PHE A 814 24.53 32.61 -38.36
N GLY A 815 24.26 33.66 -37.57
CA GLY A 815 25.00 34.93 -37.66
C GLY A 815 26.42 34.89 -37.07
N THR A 816 26.79 33.79 -36.40
CA THR A 816 28.16 33.56 -35.91
C THR A 816 28.99 32.68 -36.84
N LEU A 817 28.39 32.23 -37.95
CA LEU A 817 29.05 31.42 -38.97
C LEU A 817 29.68 32.33 -40.02
N ASP A 818 30.84 31.91 -40.53
CA ASP A 818 31.36 32.47 -41.78
C ASP A 818 30.50 31.99 -42.98
N PRO A 819 30.62 32.64 -44.15
CA PRO A 819 29.82 32.29 -45.32
C PRO A 819 29.98 30.83 -45.78
N GLU A 820 31.15 30.21 -45.58
CA GLU A 820 31.40 28.81 -45.98
C GLU A 820 30.68 27.84 -45.03
N ALA A 821 30.82 28.01 -43.72
CA ALA A 821 30.13 27.21 -42.72
C ALA A 821 28.61 27.37 -42.78
N LEU A 822 28.13 28.58 -43.11
CA LEU A 822 26.71 28.83 -43.36
C LEU A 822 26.19 28.02 -44.56
N ASN A 823 26.96 27.92 -45.65
CA ASN A 823 26.61 27.11 -46.82
C ASN A 823 26.47 25.63 -46.45
N SER A 824 27.46 25.10 -45.74
CA SER A 824 27.50 23.69 -45.36
C SER A 824 26.36 23.34 -44.40
N ALA A 825 26.09 24.20 -43.41
CA ALA A 825 24.93 24.05 -42.54
C ALA A 825 23.60 24.07 -43.32
N MET A 826 23.47 24.95 -44.30
CA MET A 826 22.26 25.05 -45.14
C MET A 826 22.04 23.82 -46.00
N ASN A 827 23.08 23.29 -46.66
CA ASN A 827 22.96 22.07 -47.46
C ASN A 827 22.51 20.88 -46.61
N THR A 828 23.06 20.71 -45.40
CA THR A 828 22.65 19.65 -44.48
C THR A 828 21.19 19.79 -44.02
N LEU A 829 20.69 21.02 -43.85
CA LEU A 829 19.29 21.27 -43.50
C LEU A 829 18.34 21.01 -44.68
N ILE A 830 18.77 21.31 -45.90
CA ILE A 830 18.05 20.96 -47.13
C ILE A 830 18.03 19.43 -47.33
N ASP A 831 19.12 18.72 -47.06
CA ASP A 831 19.12 17.26 -47.11
C ASP A 831 18.17 16.65 -46.07
N LEU A 832 18.04 17.30 -44.90
CA LEU A 832 17.04 16.91 -43.91
C LEU A 832 15.61 17.11 -44.41
N GLN A 833 15.36 18.13 -45.24
CA GLN A 833 14.08 18.35 -45.93
C GLN A 833 13.66 17.12 -46.75
N ASN A 834 14.61 16.50 -47.46
CA ASN A 834 14.36 15.32 -48.31
C ASN A 834 13.93 14.08 -47.51
N THR A 835 14.13 14.08 -46.19
CA THR A 835 13.64 13.02 -45.29
C THR A 835 12.17 13.19 -44.87
N GLY A 836 11.51 14.26 -45.33
CA GLY A 836 10.11 14.61 -45.02
C GLY A 836 9.94 15.31 -43.66
N ARG A 837 11.02 15.80 -43.05
CA ARG A 837 10.98 16.57 -41.80
C ARG A 837 10.81 18.05 -42.11
N LEU A 838 9.84 18.69 -41.45
CA LEU A 838 9.61 20.12 -41.50
C LEU A 838 10.62 20.87 -40.60
N VAL A 839 11.43 21.72 -41.19
CA VAL A 839 12.45 22.54 -40.53
C VAL A 839 12.06 24.01 -40.64
N GLY A 840 11.86 24.68 -39.50
CA GLY A 840 11.65 26.12 -39.43
C GLY A 840 12.89 26.81 -38.87
N ILE A 841 13.51 27.70 -39.62
CA ILE A 841 14.69 28.46 -39.14
C ILE A 841 14.23 29.84 -38.67
N ILE A 842 14.56 30.26 -37.44
CA ILE A 842 14.40 31.64 -36.99
C ILE A 842 15.76 32.32 -37.13
N SER A 843 15.84 33.33 -38.00
CA SER A 843 17.07 34.09 -38.20
C SER A 843 16.80 35.50 -38.71
N HIS A 844 17.79 36.37 -38.52
CA HIS A 844 17.84 37.74 -39.06
C HIS A 844 19.00 37.91 -40.06
N VAL A 845 19.65 36.81 -40.44
CA VAL A 845 20.80 36.78 -41.37
C VAL A 845 20.30 36.95 -42.81
N PRO A 846 20.64 38.04 -43.52
CA PRO A 846 20.15 38.31 -44.86
C PRO A 846 20.42 37.19 -45.88
N GLU A 847 21.56 36.51 -45.76
CA GLU A 847 21.98 35.41 -46.64
C GLU A 847 21.03 34.19 -46.56
N LEU A 848 20.29 34.03 -45.46
CA LEU A 848 19.26 32.99 -45.34
C LEU A 848 17.96 33.39 -46.01
N GLU A 849 17.63 34.70 -46.02
CA GLU A 849 16.48 35.20 -46.75
C GLU A 849 16.65 34.84 -48.22
N GLU A 850 17.77 35.18 -48.85
CA GLU A 850 18.04 34.93 -50.27
C GLU A 850 17.96 33.46 -50.71
N ARG A 851 18.08 32.49 -49.78
CA ARG A 851 18.17 31.05 -50.10
C ARG A 851 16.94 30.23 -49.79
N ILE A 852 16.05 30.73 -48.93
CA ILE A 852 14.86 30.01 -48.51
C ILE A 852 13.65 30.72 -49.10
N ASP A 853 13.03 30.05 -50.07
CA ASP A 853 11.91 30.61 -50.86
C ASP A 853 10.62 30.71 -50.03
N ALA A 854 10.44 29.82 -49.05
CA ALA A 854 9.31 29.84 -48.13
C ALA A 854 9.64 30.63 -46.86
N ARG A 855 9.00 31.78 -46.67
CA ARG A 855 9.29 32.68 -45.55
C ARG A 855 8.03 32.96 -44.74
N LEU A 856 8.09 32.78 -43.44
CA LEU A 856 7.10 33.29 -42.49
C LEU A 856 7.56 34.66 -42.00
N LYS A 857 7.12 35.71 -42.68
CA LYS A 857 7.56 37.08 -42.42
C LYS A 857 6.80 37.66 -41.25
N VAL A 858 7.53 38.03 -40.19
CA VAL A 858 7.01 38.68 -39.00
C VAL A 858 7.26 40.17 -39.10
N THR A 859 6.22 40.92 -39.43
CA THR A 859 6.28 42.39 -39.55
C THR A 859 5.74 43.04 -38.29
N PRO A 860 6.52 43.94 -37.63
CA PRO A 860 5.98 44.82 -36.61
C PRO A 860 4.95 45.76 -37.24
N ALA A 861 3.85 45.98 -36.54
CA ALA A 861 2.81 46.92 -36.88
C ALA A 861 2.57 47.86 -35.67
N GLU A 862 1.84 48.96 -35.88
CA GLU A 862 1.54 49.94 -34.80
C GLU A 862 0.80 49.32 -33.60
N LYS A 863 0.10 48.19 -33.80
CA LYS A 863 -0.65 47.46 -32.77
C LYS A 863 -0.21 45.99 -32.68
N GLY A 864 1.09 45.77 -32.48
CA GLY A 864 1.67 44.43 -32.29
C GLY A 864 2.40 43.92 -33.54
N SER A 865 2.35 42.62 -33.82
CA SER A 865 3.00 42.00 -34.97
C SER A 865 2.01 41.23 -35.83
N LYS A 866 2.33 41.09 -37.11
CA LYS A 866 1.66 40.17 -38.05
C LYS A 866 2.66 39.14 -38.55
N ALA A 867 2.19 37.91 -38.75
CA ALA A 867 2.98 36.86 -39.38
C ALA A 867 2.20 36.29 -40.57
N GLU A 868 2.85 36.24 -41.73
CA GLU A 868 2.27 35.67 -42.95
C GLU A 868 3.32 34.89 -43.74
N PHE A 869 2.87 33.82 -44.41
CA PHE A 869 3.73 33.09 -45.35
C PHE A 869 3.85 33.88 -46.65
N GLU A 870 5.06 34.27 -47.00
CA GLU A 870 5.51 34.78 -48.28
C GLU A 870 6.26 33.63 -48.97
N ILE A 871 5.72 33.14 -50.08
CA ILE A 871 6.37 32.11 -50.89
C ILE A 871 6.83 32.77 -52.16
N LEU A 872 8.14 32.79 -52.36
CA LEU A 872 8.75 33.24 -53.60
C LEU A 872 8.65 32.10 -54.61
N GLU A 873 8.20 32.45 -55.82
CA GLU A 873 8.12 31.53 -56.96
C GLU A 873 9.48 31.23 -57.56
#